data_AF-A0A8D0TAS5-F1
#
_entry.id   AF-A0A8D0TAS5-F1
#
_cell.length_a   1.000
_cell.length_b   1.000
_cell.length_c   1.000
_cell.angle_alpha   90.00
_cell.angle_beta   90.00
_cell.angle_gamma   90.00
#
_symmetry.space_group_name_H-M   'P 1'
#
loop_
_entity.id
_entity.type
_entity.pdbx_description
1 polymer ?
#
loop_
_entity_poly.entity_id
_entity_poly.type
_entity_poly.pdbx_seq_one_letter_code
_entity_poly.pdbx_strand_id
1 'polypeptide(L)'
;MKVVNLKQAILQAWKERWSDYQWSINMKKFFPKGATWDILNLAEALLEQAMIGPSPNPLILSYLKYAISSQMVSYSSVLTAISKFDDFSRDLCVQALLDIMDMFCDRLSCHGKAEECIGLCRALLSALHWLLRCTAASAERLREGLEAGTPAAGEKQLAMCLQRLEKTLSSTKNRALLHIAKLEEASLHTSQGLGQGGTRANQPTASWTAIEHSLLKLGDILANLSNPQLRSQAEQCGTLIRSIPTMLSVHSEQLHKTGFPTVHALVLLEGTMNLTGETQPLVEQLMMVKRMQHIPTPLFVLEIWKACFVGLIESPEGTGELKWTAFTFLKIPQVLVKLKKYSHGDKDFTEDVNSAFEFLLKLTPLLDKADQRCNCDCTNFLLQECSKQGLLSEASMNNLMAKRKADREHAPQLKSDENANIQPNPGLILRAEPTVTNILKTMDADHSKSPEGLLGVLGHMLSGKSLDLLLAAAAATGKLKSFARKFINLNEFTTHGSEESTKAASVRALLFDISFLMLCHVAQTYGSEVILSDSSTGAEVFFFETWMQTCMPEEGKILNPDHPCFRPDSTKVESLVALLNNFSEMKLVQMKWNEACLSISAAILEILNAWENGVLAFESIQKITDNIKGKVCSLAVCAVAWLVAHVRMLGLDEREKSLQMIRQLAGPLNSENTLQFYNERVVIMSSILEHMCADVLQQTATQIKFPAMGMDSMPYWNLLPPKRPSRRC
;
A
#
# COMPACT_ATOMS: atom_id res chain seq x y z
N MET A 1 53.58 -12.27 2.05
CA MET A 1 52.95 -11.25 2.91
C MET A 1 53.50 -11.43 4.32
N LYS A 2 54.16 -10.43 4.92
CA LYS A 2 54.56 -10.51 6.33
C LYS A 2 53.27 -10.48 7.16
N VAL A 3 52.97 -11.58 7.84
CA VAL A 3 51.91 -11.62 8.86
C VAL A 3 52.26 -10.55 9.88
N VAL A 4 51.48 -9.47 9.93
CA VAL A 4 51.71 -8.43 10.93
C VAL A 4 51.45 -9.04 12.29
N ASN A 5 52.44 -8.95 13.18
CA ASN A 5 52.25 -9.34 14.57
C ASN A 5 51.42 -8.26 15.28
N LEU A 6 50.09 -8.43 15.24
CA LEU A 6 49.13 -7.48 15.80
C LEU A 6 49.40 -7.16 17.28
N LYS A 7 49.85 -8.16 18.05
CA LYS A 7 50.24 -7.99 19.46
C LYS A 7 51.41 -7.03 19.60
N GLN A 8 52.44 -7.15 18.76
CA GLN A 8 53.58 -6.22 18.79
C GLN A 8 53.16 -4.78 18.45
N ALA A 9 52.26 -4.60 17.49
CA ALA A 9 51.78 -3.26 17.12
C ALA A 9 50.93 -2.62 18.23
N ILE A 10 50.08 -3.40 18.91
CA ILE A 10 49.33 -2.94 20.09
C ILE A 10 50.29 -2.56 21.22
N LEU A 11 51.30 -3.39 21.49
CA LEU A 11 52.31 -3.11 22.52
C LEU A 11 53.17 -1.89 22.20
N GLN A 12 53.48 -1.65 20.93
CA GLN A 12 54.17 -0.44 20.49
C GLN A 12 53.31 0.80 20.76
N ALA A 13 52.04 0.79 20.34
CA ALA A 13 51.12 1.88 20.59
C ALA A 13 50.95 2.19 22.09
N TRP A 14 50.89 1.13 22.90
CA TRP A 14 50.85 1.25 24.36
C TRP A 14 52.13 1.85 24.94
N LYS A 15 53.31 1.37 24.51
CA LYS A 15 54.62 1.90 24.95
C LYS A 15 54.80 3.37 24.59
N GLU A 16 54.39 3.75 23.38
CA GLU A 16 54.47 5.12 22.86
C GLU A 16 53.29 6.01 23.30
N ARG A 17 52.34 5.46 24.07
CA ARG A 17 51.13 6.14 24.59
C ARG A 17 50.34 6.89 23.51
N TRP A 18 50.11 6.25 22.37
CA TRP A 18 49.34 6.86 21.27
C TRP A 18 47.91 7.20 21.72
N SER A 19 47.37 8.32 21.23
CA SER A 19 45.94 8.62 21.37
C SER A 19 45.09 7.67 20.51
N ASP A 20 43.80 7.53 20.81
CA ASP A 20 42.89 6.64 20.07
C ASP A 20 42.91 6.92 18.55
N TYR A 21 42.96 8.19 18.17
CA TYR A 21 43.04 8.62 16.77
C TYR A 21 44.39 8.25 16.12
N GLN A 22 45.51 8.53 16.80
CA GLN A 22 46.85 8.16 16.32
C GLN A 22 47.00 6.64 16.16
N TRP A 23 46.47 5.89 17.13
CA TRP A 23 46.42 4.44 17.09
C TRP A 23 45.63 3.96 15.87
N SER A 24 44.42 4.47 15.64
CA SER A 24 43.59 4.03 14.50
C SER A 24 44.26 4.28 13.13
N ILE A 25 44.94 5.41 12.94
CA ILE A 25 45.64 5.76 11.70
C ILE A 25 46.84 4.84 11.49
N ASN A 26 47.66 4.68 12.51
CA ASN A 26 48.84 3.83 12.40
C ASN A 26 48.43 2.37 12.25
N MET A 27 47.33 1.95 12.89
CA MET A 27 46.79 0.62 12.70
C MET A 27 46.37 0.37 11.27
N LYS A 28 45.64 1.30 10.62
CA LYS A 28 45.27 1.19 9.19
C LYS A 28 46.43 0.87 8.25
N LYS A 29 47.64 1.33 8.54
CA LYS A 29 48.83 1.06 7.71
C LYS A 29 49.23 -0.42 7.68
N PHE A 30 48.80 -1.19 8.68
CA PHE A 30 49.13 -2.61 8.81
C PHE A 30 48.10 -3.55 8.15
N PHE A 31 47.00 -3.03 7.61
CA PHE A 31 45.90 -3.84 7.07
C PHE A 31 45.92 -3.84 5.53
N PRO A 32 45.71 -5.00 4.88
CA PRO A 32 45.53 -5.06 3.43
C PRO A 32 44.34 -4.20 2.98
N LYS A 33 44.49 -3.47 1.88
CA LYS A 33 43.39 -2.71 1.28
C LYS A 33 42.24 -3.67 0.93
N GLY A 34 41.05 -3.44 1.49
CA GLY A 34 39.84 -4.22 1.21
C GLY A 34 39.56 -5.39 2.16
N ALA A 35 40.40 -5.68 3.15
CA ALA A 35 40.10 -6.68 4.18
C ALA A 35 39.21 -6.09 5.29
N THR A 36 38.23 -6.86 5.78
CA THR A 36 37.50 -6.50 7.00
C THR A 36 38.39 -6.77 8.22
N TRP A 37 38.37 -5.85 9.17
CA TRP A 37 39.19 -5.90 10.38
C TRP A 37 38.95 -7.13 11.27
N ASP A 38 37.76 -7.74 11.14
CA ASP A 38 37.37 -8.96 11.85
C ASP A 38 38.20 -10.18 11.41
N ILE A 39 38.70 -10.21 10.17
CA ILE A 39 39.51 -11.32 9.63
C ILE A 39 40.83 -11.51 10.39
N LEU A 40 41.28 -10.47 11.10
CA LEU A 40 42.55 -10.47 11.84
C LEU A 40 42.38 -10.62 13.36
N ASN A 41 41.17 -10.93 13.85
CA ASN A 41 40.87 -11.10 15.27
C ASN A 41 41.30 -9.90 16.14
N LEU A 42 41.13 -8.67 15.63
CA LEU A 42 41.57 -7.45 16.31
C LEU A 42 40.91 -7.25 17.68
N ALA A 43 39.60 -7.53 17.79
CA ALA A 43 38.88 -7.44 19.06
C ALA A 43 39.46 -8.38 20.12
N GLU A 44 39.80 -9.62 19.73
CA GLU A 44 40.43 -10.62 20.60
C GLU A 44 41.84 -10.18 21.02
N ALA A 45 42.68 -9.72 20.08
CA ALA A 45 44.03 -9.27 20.40
C ALA A 45 44.03 -8.06 21.34
N LEU A 46 43.11 -7.10 21.16
CA LEU A 46 42.97 -5.95 22.05
C LEU A 46 42.50 -6.37 23.45
N LEU A 47 41.51 -7.27 23.54
CA LEU A 47 41.03 -7.77 24.83
C LEU A 47 42.11 -8.59 25.56
N GLU A 48 42.79 -9.52 24.88
CA GLU A 48 43.87 -10.30 25.49
C GLU A 48 44.96 -9.40 26.08
N GLN A 49 45.39 -8.36 25.36
CA GLN A 49 46.41 -7.42 25.86
C GLN A 49 45.87 -6.50 26.95
N ALA A 50 44.60 -6.11 26.89
CA ALA A 50 43.97 -5.33 27.95
C ALA A 50 43.84 -6.13 29.26
N MET A 51 43.67 -7.44 29.18
CA MET A 51 43.37 -8.33 30.31
C MET A 51 44.58 -9.11 30.86
N ILE A 52 45.82 -8.65 30.68
CA ILE A 52 47.00 -9.33 31.26
C ILE A 52 47.13 -9.07 32.78
N GLY A 53 46.84 -7.85 33.24
CA GLY A 53 47.03 -7.44 34.63
C GLY A 53 45.82 -7.72 35.54
N PRO A 54 45.94 -7.56 36.88
CA PRO A 54 44.81 -7.76 37.81
C PRO A 54 43.64 -6.80 37.54
N SER A 55 43.93 -5.62 36.99
CA SER A 55 42.97 -4.67 36.45
C SER A 55 43.18 -4.50 34.94
N PRO A 56 42.13 -4.14 34.19
CA PRO A 56 42.25 -4.01 32.75
C PRO A 56 43.05 -2.74 32.38
N ASN A 57 43.90 -2.84 31.36
CA ASN A 57 44.70 -1.72 30.89
C ASN A 57 43.80 -0.64 30.24
N PRO A 58 43.69 0.56 30.83
CA PRO A 58 42.71 1.56 30.39
C PRO A 58 43.00 2.12 28.99
N LEU A 59 44.27 2.18 28.57
CA LEU A 59 44.66 2.69 27.26
C LEU A 59 44.35 1.68 26.15
N ILE A 60 44.63 0.40 26.37
CA ILE A 60 44.29 -0.64 25.38
C ILE A 60 42.76 -0.81 25.30
N LEU A 61 42.06 -0.65 26.43
CA LEU A 61 40.60 -0.58 26.43
C LEU A 61 40.06 0.63 25.66
N SER A 62 40.69 1.81 25.73
CA SER A 62 40.22 2.97 24.95
C SER A 62 40.34 2.71 23.45
N TYR A 63 41.39 2.02 23.00
CA TYR A 63 41.53 1.56 21.61
C TYR A 63 40.38 0.64 21.18
N LEU A 64 39.98 -0.32 22.01
CA LEU A 64 38.84 -1.19 21.72
C LEU A 64 37.53 -0.40 21.68
N LYS A 65 37.28 0.49 22.66
CA LYS A 65 36.09 1.35 22.68
C LYS A 65 36.01 2.24 21.44
N TYR A 66 37.14 2.78 21.00
CA TYR A 66 37.25 3.54 19.77
C TYR A 66 36.99 2.67 18.54
N ALA A 67 37.55 1.46 18.47
CA ALA A 67 37.35 0.53 17.38
C ALA A 67 35.86 0.14 17.22
N ILE A 68 35.16 -0.10 18.33
CA ILE A 68 33.72 -0.36 18.35
C ILE A 68 32.95 0.86 17.81
N SER A 69 33.25 2.05 18.33
CA SER A 69 32.53 3.29 17.98
C SER A 69 32.74 3.72 16.53
N SER A 70 33.90 3.41 15.97
CA SER A 70 34.26 3.68 14.57
C SER A 70 33.95 2.54 13.61
N GLN A 71 33.30 1.47 14.10
CA GLN A 71 32.98 0.25 13.33
C GLN A 71 34.21 -0.40 12.66
N MET A 72 35.38 -0.23 13.28
CA MET A 72 36.59 -0.95 12.91
C MET A 72 36.55 -2.42 13.38
N VAL A 73 35.61 -2.83 14.22
CA VAL A 73 35.39 -4.25 14.57
C VAL A 73 33.88 -4.48 14.61
N SER A 74 33.42 -5.66 14.19
CA SER A 74 32.00 -6.00 14.30
C SER A 74 31.61 -6.33 15.74
N TYR A 75 30.34 -6.10 16.08
CA TYR A 75 29.80 -6.53 17.38
C TYR A 75 29.90 -8.05 17.59
N SER A 76 29.80 -8.84 16.52
CA SER A 76 29.98 -10.30 16.59
C SER A 76 31.39 -10.65 17.10
N SER A 77 32.45 -10.07 16.49
CA SER A 77 33.83 -10.33 16.91
C SER A 77 34.10 -9.94 18.37
N VAL A 78 33.51 -8.83 18.82
CA VAL A 78 33.65 -8.33 20.19
C VAL A 78 32.93 -9.26 21.18
N LEU A 79 31.68 -9.65 20.89
CA LEU A 79 30.92 -10.58 21.74
C LEU A 79 31.62 -11.94 21.85
N THR A 80 32.15 -12.47 20.74
CA THR A 80 32.95 -13.70 20.74
C THR A 80 34.20 -13.54 21.60
N ALA A 81 34.94 -12.44 21.46
CA ALA A 81 36.15 -12.22 22.25
C ALA A 81 35.85 -12.05 23.76
N ILE A 82 34.75 -11.38 24.12
CA ILE A 82 34.28 -11.30 25.53
C ILE A 82 33.97 -12.70 26.06
N SER A 83 33.26 -13.53 25.28
CA SER A 83 32.83 -14.87 25.71
C SER A 83 33.98 -15.84 26.02
N LYS A 84 35.21 -15.53 25.58
CA LYS A 84 36.43 -16.32 25.85
C LYS A 84 37.05 -16.06 27.22
N PHE A 85 36.72 -14.94 27.87
CA PHE A 85 37.24 -14.63 29.20
C PHE A 85 36.58 -15.54 30.25
N ASP A 86 37.35 -16.25 31.06
CA ASP A 86 36.83 -17.24 32.03
C ASP A 86 37.27 -17.03 33.48
N ASP A 87 38.23 -16.12 33.72
CA ASP A 87 38.71 -15.76 35.06
C ASP A 87 37.78 -14.75 35.75
N PHE A 88 36.65 -15.24 36.25
CA PHE A 88 35.65 -14.44 36.95
C PHE A 88 36.11 -13.92 38.33
N SER A 89 37.29 -14.33 38.83
CA SER A 89 37.84 -13.81 40.09
C SER A 89 38.28 -12.35 39.98
N ARG A 90 38.52 -11.85 38.75
CA ARG A 90 39.02 -10.51 38.47
C ARG A 90 37.89 -9.52 38.23
N ASP A 91 37.31 -9.00 39.31
CA ASP A 91 36.09 -8.16 39.27
C ASP A 91 36.21 -6.93 38.37
N LEU A 92 37.34 -6.21 38.40
CA LEU A 92 37.55 -5.04 37.56
C LEU A 92 37.58 -5.37 36.06
N CYS A 93 38.04 -6.58 35.70
CA CYS A 93 38.08 -7.04 34.32
C CYS A 93 36.67 -7.42 33.85
N VAL A 94 35.93 -8.15 34.69
CA VAL A 94 34.52 -8.47 34.43
C VAL A 94 33.70 -7.20 34.27
N GLN A 95 33.86 -6.23 35.17
CA GLN A 95 33.18 -4.94 35.09
C GLN A 95 33.47 -4.23 33.75
N ALA A 96 34.73 -4.15 33.34
CA ALA A 96 35.07 -3.51 32.06
C ALA A 96 34.47 -4.23 30.84
N LEU A 97 34.36 -5.57 30.88
CA LEU A 97 33.70 -6.34 29.82
C LEU A 97 32.19 -6.07 29.78
N LEU A 98 31.52 -6.02 30.94
CA LEU A 98 30.10 -5.66 31.03
C LEU A 98 29.83 -4.23 30.53
N ASP A 99 30.73 -3.29 30.81
CA ASP A 99 30.66 -1.91 30.32
C ASP A 99 30.84 -1.84 28.80
N ILE A 100 31.74 -2.66 28.22
CA ILE A 100 31.90 -2.77 26.76
C ILE A 100 30.61 -3.30 26.12
N MET A 101 30.00 -4.35 26.67
CA MET A 101 28.73 -4.88 26.15
C MET A 101 27.63 -3.81 26.15
N ASP A 102 27.61 -2.95 27.18
CA ASP A 102 26.60 -1.88 27.28
C ASP A 102 26.67 -0.85 26.16
N MET A 103 27.86 -0.61 25.61
CA MET A 103 28.07 0.39 24.55
C MET A 103 27.25 0.09 23.28
N PHE A 104 26.90 -1.18 23.02
CA PHE A 104 26.29 -1.57 21.75
C PHE A 104 25.12 -2.55 21.87
N CYS A 105 24.74 -3.01 23.06
CA CYS A 105 23.67 -4.00 23.24
C CYS A 105 22.33 -3.58 22.58
N ASP A 106 21.99 -2.29 22.62
CA ASP A 106 20.77 -1.76 21.98
C ASP A 106 20.88 -1.67 20.44
N ARG A 107 22.12 -1.61 19.93
CA ARG A 107 22.47 -1.38 18.52
C ARG A 107 22.79 -2.67 17.74
N LEU A 108 22.62 -3.84 18.34
CA LEU A 108 22.79 -5.12 17.65
C LEU A 108 21.79 -5.24 16.49
N SER A 109 22.26 -5.28 15.25
CA SER A 109 21.40 -5.44 14.07
C SER A 109 22.06 -6.27 12.97
N CYS A 110 21.23 -6.94 12.17
CA CYS A 110 21.64 -7.82 11.07
C CYS A 110 21.41 -7.09 9.74
N HIS A 111 22.46 -6.47 9.19
CA HIS A 111 22.40 -5.75 7.90
C HIS A 111 23.36 -6.32 6.83
N GLY A 112 24.09 -7.38 7.17
CA GLY A 112 25.14 -7.98 6.33
C GLY A 112 24.70 -9.24 5.59
N LYS A 113 25.67 -10.01 5.11
CA LYS A 113 25.42 -11.31 4.46
C LYS A 113 24.81 -12.29 5.47
N ALA A 114 24.10 -13.31 4.98
CA ALA A 114 23.47 -14.33 5.83
C ALA A 114 24.47 -14.97 6.82
N GLU A 115 25.69 -15.26 6.37
CA GLU A 115 26.76 -15.82 7.21
C GLU A 115 27.18 -14.89 8.35
N GLU A 116 27.25 -13.57 8.11
CA GLU A 116 27.61 -12.57 9.11
C GLU A 116 26.49 -12.40 10.15
N CYS A 117 25.24 -12.42 9.69
CA CYS A 117 24.06 -12.37 10.55
C CYS A 117 23.96 -13.60 11.46
N ILE A 118 24.21 -14.79 10.90
CA ILE A 118 24.29 -16.04 11.66
C ILE A 118 25.48 -16.00 12.66
N GLY A 119 26.63 -15.47 12.23
CA GLY A 119 27.79 -15.25 13.09
C GLY A 119 27.47 -14.35 14.29
N LEU A 120 26.67 -13.30 14.10
CA LEU A 120 26.18 -12.45 15.19
C LEU A 120 25.26 -13.23 16.15
N CYS A 121 24.34 -14.04 15.64
CA CYS A 121 23.46 -14.88 16.45
C CYS A 121 24.26 -15.82 17.36
N ARG A 122 25.27 -16.52 16.81
CA ARG A 122 26.16 -17.41 17.57
C ARG A 122 27.00 -16.66 18.62
N ALA A 123 27.52 -15.50 18.25
CA ALA A 123 28.30 -14.67 19.16
C ALA A 123 27.43 -14.17 20.33
N LEU A 124 26.18 -13.78 20.06
CA LEU A 124 25.22 -13.39 21.08
C LEU A 124 24.84 -14.56 22.00
N LEU A 125 24.67 -15.77 21.47
CA LEU A 125 24.44 -16.98 22.27
C LEU A 125 25.63 -17.28 23.19
N SER A 126 26.85 -17.16 22.67
CA SER A 126 28.08 -17.35 23.46
C SER A 126 28.24 -16.28 24.54
N ALA A 127 27.89 -15.03 24.24
CA ALA A 127 27.88 -13.95 25.22
C ALA A 127 26.79 -14.13 26.30
N LEU A 128 25.61 -14.65 25.95
CA LEU A 128 24.57 -15.00 26.93
C LEU A 128 25.05 -16.10 27.87
N HIS A 129 25.67 -17.15 27.33
CA HIS A 129 26.24 -18.22 28.14
C HIS A 129 27.32 -17.69 29.08
N TRP A 130 28.20 -16.83 28.57
CA TRP A 130 29.22 -16.15 29.37
C TRP A 130 28.61 -15.30 30.48
N LEU A 131 27.57 -14.51 30.19
CA LEU A 131 26.85 -13.70 31.19
C LEU A 131 26.22 -14.58 32.29
N LEU A 132 25.65 -15.73 31.94
CA LEU A 132 25.08 -16.66 32.92
C LEU A 132 26.15 -17.27 33.83
N ARG A 133 27.28 -17.70 33.27
CA ARG A 133 28.43 -18.20 34.05
C ARG A 133 28.99 -17.12 34.96
N CYS A 134 29.12 -15.90 34.44
CA CYS A 134 29.56 -14.74 35.19
C CYS A 134 28.60 -14.42 36.35
N THR A 135 27.29 -14.46 36.10
CA THR A 135 26.25 -14.24 37.12
C THR A 135 26.30 -15.32 38.21
N ALA A 136 26.46 -16.58 37.81
CA ALA A 136 26.59 -17.70 38.75
C ALA A 136 27.85 -17.57 39.64
N ALA A 137 29.01 -17.24 39.05
CA ALA A 137 30.25 -17.03 39.80
C ALA A 137 30.17 -15.84 40.77
N SER A 138 29.48 -14.76 40.39
CA SER A 138 29.21 -13.62 41.30
C SER A 138 28.24 -14.00 42.42
N ALA A 139 27.24 -14.82 42.15
CA ALA A 139 26.30 -15.30 43.14
C ALA A 139 26.93 -16.29 44.14
N GLU A 140 27.82 -17.19 43.68
CA GLU A 140 28.60 -18.09 44.54
C GLU A 140 29.51 -17.31 45.50
N ARG A 141 30.21 -16.30 45.00
CA ARG A 141 31.08 -15.44 45.83
C ARG A 141 30.31 -14.59 46.83
N LEU A 142 29.11 -14.13 46.48
CA LEU A 142 28.22 -13.47 47.44
C LEU A 142 27.84 -14.43 48.59
N ARG A 143 27.56 -15.70 48.28
CA ARG A 143 27.27 -16.72 49.30
C ARG A 143 28.47 -16.95 50.22
N GLU A 144 29.68 -17.08 49.68
CA GLU A 144 30.91 -17.21 50.48
C GLU A 144 31.20 -15.95 51.31
N GLY A 145 30.95 -14.77 50.75
CA GLY A 145 31.12 -13.49 51.44
C GLY A 145 30.12 -13.23 52.56
N LEU A 146 28.92 -13.83 52.49
CA LEU A 146 27.94 -13.83 53.58
C LEU A 146 28.43 -14.66 54.77
N GLU A 147 29.11 -15.79 54.51
CA GLU A 147 29.75 -16.62 55.55
C GLU A 147 30.97 -15.93 56.18
N ALA A 148 31.69 -15.11 55.41
CA ALA A 148 32.88 -14.36 55.85
C ALA A 148 32.60 -12.95 56.41
N GLY A 149 31.34 -12.48 56.41
CA GLY A 149 30.94 -11.17 56.96
C GLY A 149 31.24 -9.95 56.08
N THR A 150 31.52 -10.12 54.78
CA THR A 150 31.79 -9.03 53.82
C THR A 150 30.92 -9.10 52.55
N PRO A 151 29.59 -8.96 52.64
CA PRO A 151 28.67 -9.20 51.51
C PRO A 151 28.64 -8.08 50.45
N ALA A 152 28.98 -6.84 50.82
CA ALA A 152 28.71 -5.66 49.99
C ALA A 152 29.40 -5.66 48.61
N ALA A 153 30.62 -6.22 48.50
CA ALA A 153 31.33 -6.29 47.22
C ALA A 153 30.71 -7.33 46.27
N GLY A 154 30.30 -8.49 46.81
CA GLY A 154 29.65 -9.55 46.04
C GLY A 154 28.26 -9.14 45.53
N GLU A 155 27.49 -8.40 46.33
CA GLU A 155 26.18 -7.89 45.92
C GLU A 155 26.27 -6.92 44.75
N LYS A 156 27.22 -5.98 44.80
CA LYS A 156 27.46 -5.02 43.72
C LYS A 156 27.78 -5.73 42.41
N GLN A 157 28.68 -6.73 42.46
CA GLN A 157 29.08 -7.47 41.28
C GLN A 157 27.92 -8.27 40.69
N LEU A 158 27.13 -8.95 41.53
CA LEU A 158 25.94 -9.68 41.10
C LEU A 158 24.90 -8.74 40.46
N ALA A 159 24.65 -7.58 41.06
CA ALA A 159 23.72 -6.59 40.53
C ALA A 159 24.12 -6.11 39.13
N MET A 160 25.42 -5.88 38.88
CA MET A 160 25.92 -5.49 37.56
C MET A 160 25.71 -6.58 36.51
N CYS A 161 25.96 -7.85 36.86
CA CYS A 161 25.72 -8.98 35.97
C CYS A 161 24.23 -9.11 35.61
N LEU A 162 23.35 -9.03 36.62
CA LEU A 162 21.89 -9.12 36.43
C LEU A 162 21.35 -7.97 35.62
N GLN A 163 21.79 -6.73 35.88
CA GLN A 163 21.42 -5.57 35.07
C GLN A 163 21.81 -5.75 33.61
N ARG A 164 23.00 -6.31 33.35
CA ARG A 164 23.46 -6.55 31.97
C ARG A 164 22.68 -7.66 31.29
N LEU A 165 22.36 -8.73 32.03
CA LEU A 165 21.54 -9.84 31.56
C LEU A 165 20.13 -9.36 31.20
N GLU A 166 19.50 -8.59 32.09
CA GLU A 166 18.18 -8.01 31.89
C GLU A 166 18.15 -7.08 30.66
N LYS A 167 19.10 -6.15 30.53
CA LYS A 167 19.17 -5.26 29.36
C LYS A 167 19.33 -6.03 28.05
N THR A 168 20.12 -7.11 28.07
CA THR A 168 20.31 -7.95 26.89
C THR A 168 19.01 -8.68 26.52
N LEU A 169 18.28 -9.16 27.53
CA LEU A 169 17.07 -9.96 27.36
C LEU A 169 15.79 -9.14 27.17
N SER A 170 15.72 -7.87 27.60
CA SER A 170 14.51 -7.04 27.48
C SER A 170 14.18 -6.71 26.02
N SER A 171 15.20 -6.65 25.17
CA SER A 171 15.07 -6.48 23.71
C SER A 171 14.49 -7.74 23.04
N THR A 172 13.26 -7.65 22.52
CA THR A 172 12.65 -8.72 21.71
C THR A 172 13.51 -9.10 20.52
N LYS A 173 14.21 -8.13 19.91
CA LYS A 173 15.17 -8.36 18.82
C LYS A 173 16.30 -9.27 19.27
N ASN A 174 16.92 -9.02 20.43
CA ASN A 174 18.03 -9.84 20.92
C ASN A 174 17.56 -11.25 21.25
N ARG A 175 16.37 -11.38 21.85
CA ARG A 175 15.74 -12.69 22.07
C ARG A 175 15.51 -13.41 20.74
N ALA A 176 15.00 -12.75 19.70
CA ALA A 176 14.82 -13.35 18.37
C ALA A 176 16.15 -13.84 17.75
N LEU A 177 17.23 -13.06 17.87
CA LEU A 177 18.56 -13.48 17.42
C LEU A 177 19.07 -14.74 18.15
N LEU A 178 18.80 -14.83 19.46
CA LEU A 178 19.12 -16.03 20.27
C LEU A 178 18.28 -17.25 19.84
N HIS A 179 17.02 -17.05 19.48
CA HIS A 179 16.18 -18.12 18.94
C HIS A 179 16.71 -18.64 17.59
N ILE A 180 17.15 -17.74 16.70
CA ILE A 180 17.78 -18.11 15.43
C ILE A 180 19.05 -18.92 15.67
N ALA A 181 19.90 -18.50 16.62
CA ALA A 181 21.12 -19.23 16.99
C ALA A 181 20.81 -20.69 17.42
N LYS A 182 19.75 -20.87 18.22
CA LYS A 182 19.28 -22.19 18.67
C LYS A 182 18.82 -23.07 17.49
N LEU A 183 18.01 -22.52 16.57
CA LEU A 183 17.51 -23.29 15.43
C LEU A 183 18.64 -23.73 14.50
N GLU A 184 19.64 -22.86 14.33
CA GLU A 184 20.80 -23.17 13.50
C GLU A 184 21.62 -24.34 14.07
N GLU A 185 21.82 -24.40 15.39
CA GLU A 185 22.48 -25.52 16.07
C GLU A 185 21.77 -26.86 15.77
N ALA A 186 20.44 -26.89 15.85
CA ALA A 186 19.64 -28.09 15.53
C ALA A 186 19.79 -28.53 14.06
N SER A 187 19.91 -27.58 13.13
CA SER A 187 20.10 -27.88 11.70
C SER A 187 21.47 -28.50 11.39
N LEU A 188 22.53 -28.07 12.09
CA LEU A 188 23.88 -28.60 11.94
C LEU A 188 23.98 -30.05 12.44
N HIS A 189 23.35 -30.36 13.59
CA HIS A 189 23.28 -31.73 14.11
C HIS A 189 22.53 -32.71 13.18
N THR A 190 21.53 -32.21 12.43
CA THR A 190 20.78 -33.03 11.47
C THR A 190 21.60 -33.31 10.20
N SER A 191 22.49 -32.39 9.80
CA SER A 191 23.34 -32.51 8.60
C SER A 191 24.62 -33.34 8.79
N GLN A 192 25.14 -33.45 10.02
CA GLN A 192 26.35 -34.24 10.32
C GLN A 192 26.13 -35.76 10.45
N GLY A 193 24.88 -36.23 10.31
CA GLY A 193 24.55 -37.66 10.23
C GLY A 193 24.95 -38.34 8.90
N LEU A 194 25.38 -37.57 7.90
CA LEU A 194 25.76 -38.07 6.57
C LEU A 194 27.09 -37.45 6.10
N GLY A 195 28.20 -38.04 6.53
CA GLY A 195 29.43 -38.10 5.73
C GLY A 195 30.42 -36.93 5.76
N GLN A 196 31.69 -37.32 5.98
CA GLN A 196 32.96 -36.62 5.73
C GLN A 196 33.43 -35.53 6.70
N GLY A 197 34.51 -35.89 7.41
CA GLY A 197 35.30 -35.00 8.23
C GLY A 197 35.99 -33.91 7.40
N GLY A 198 35.81 -32.68 7.85
CA GLY A 198 36.58 -31.51 7.44
C GLY A 198 37.01 -30.74 8.69
N THR A 199 38.32 -30.65 8.88
CA THR A 199 39.02 -29.93 9.94
C THR A 199 38.72 -28.43 9.93
N ARG A 200 37.73 -27.97 10.71
CA ARG A 200 37.68 -26.58 11.22
C ARG A 200 37.90 -26.61 12.72
N ALA A 201 39.08 -26.16 13.11
CA ALA A 201 39.63 -26.25 14.46
C ALA A 201 38.76 -25.60 15.56
N ASN A 202 38.55 -26.38 16.64
CA ASN A 202 38.51 -25.98 18.05
C ASN A 202 38.13 -24.52 18.40
N GLN A 203 36.85 -24.19 18.39
CA GLN A 203 36.31 -23.17 19.31
C GLN A 203 35.12 -23.76 20.07
N PRO A 204 35.06 -23.64 21.41
CA PRO A 204 33.91 -24.05 22.20
C PRO A 204 32.77 -23.06 21.97
N THR A 205 31.99 -23.25 20.92
CA THR A 205 30.74 -22.50 20.71
C THR A 205 29.72 -22.94 21.75
N ALA A 206 29.12 -21.99 22.46
CA ALA A 206 28.09 -22.30 23.46
C ALA A 206 26.85 -22.92 22.79
N SER A 207 26.35 -24.03 23.35
CA SER A 207 25.11 -24.68 22.94
C SER A 207 23.91 -24.15 23.72
N TRP A 208 22.70 -24.31 23.17
CA TRP A 208 21.48 -24.04 23.93
C TRP A 208 21.36 -24.93 25.18
N THR A 209 21.85 -26.17 25.12
CA THR A 209 21.90 -27.06 26.29
C THR A 209 22.81 -26.54 27.40
N ALA A 210 23.90 -25.84 27.05
CA ALA A 210 24.78 -25.20 28.03
C ALA A 210 24.10 -23.98 28.69
N ILE A 211 23.25 -23.26 27.96
CA ILE A 211 22.39 -22.20 28.52
C ILE A 211 21.42 -22.79 29.56
N GLU A 212 20.74 -23.88 29.22
CA GLU A 212 19.79 -24.54 30.13
C GLU A 212 20.46 -25.05 31.39
N HIS A 213 21.62 -25.71 31.27
CA HIS A 213 22.40 -26.17 32.41
C HIS A 213 22.90 -25.01 33.29
N SER A 214 23.41 -23.93 32.67
CA SER A 214 23.85 -22.73 33.40
C SER A 214 22.68 -22.03 34.12
N LEU A 215 21.49 -22.02 33.50
CA LEU A 215 20.29 -21.46 34.09
C LEU A 215 19.78 -22.28 35.28
N LEU A 216 19.84 -23.61 35.20
CA LEU A 216 19.51 -24.50 36.32
C LEU A 216 20.46 -24.27 37.50
N LYS A 217 21.78 -24.31 37.25
CA LYS A 217 22.80 -24.05 38.27
C LYS A 217 22.59 -22.68 38.93
N LEU A 218 22.30 -21.65 38.13
CA LEU A 218 22.03 -20.31 38.63
C LEU A 218 20.76 -20.30 39.51
N GLY A 219 19.69 -20.99 39.09
CA GLY A 219 18.47 -21.12 39.89
C GLY A 219 18.71 -21.69 41.30
N ASP A 220 19.52 -22.74 41.41
CA ASP A 220 19.85 -23.38 42.70
C ASP A 220 20.64 -22.44 43.63
N ILE A 221 21.55 -21.64 43.07
CA ILE A 221 22.33 -20.66 43.83
C ILE A 221 21.44 -19.51 44.31
N LEU A 222 20.56 -19.00 43.44
CA LEU A 222 19.71 -17.85 43.71
C LEU A 222 18.55 -18.15 44.67
N ALA A 223 18.10 -19.41 44.73
CA ALA A 223 17.09 -19.87 45.69
C ALA A 223 17.49 -19.59 47.14
N ASN A 224 18.79 -19.42 47.43
CA ASN A 224 19.34 -19.20 48.77
C ASN A 224 19.76 -17.74 49.07
N LEU A 225 19.51 -16.78 48.16
CA LEU A 225 19.87 -15.37 48.36
C LEU A 225 19.01 -14.64 49.41
N SER A 226 19.64 -13.80 50.22
CA SER A 226 18.93 -12.98 51.22
C SER A 226 18.26 -11.73 50.61
N ASN A 227 18.76 -11.23 49.48
CA ASN A 227 18.29 -9.99 48.86
C ASN A 227 17.09 -10.25 47.90
N PRO A 228 15.88 -9.75 48.22
CA PRO A 228 14.67 -10.06 47.45
C PRO A 228 14.64 -9.38 46.07
N GLN A 229 15.27 -8.21 45.92
CA GLN A 229 15.29 -7.47 44.65
C GLN A 229 16.15 -8.18 43.61
N LEU A 230 17.36 -8.61 44.00
CA LEU A 230 18.25 -9.35 43.11
C LEU A 230 17.66 -10.72 42.74
N ARG A 231 16.99 -11.39 43.69
CA ARG A 231 16.27 -12.64 43.40
C ARG A 231 15.17 -12.43 42.37
N SER A 232 14.31 -11.42 42.54
CA SER A 232 13.23 -11.13 41.60
C SER A 232 13.75 -10.79 40.19
N GLN A 233 14.79 -9.95 40.10
CA GLN A 233 15.41 -9.59 38.83
C GLN A 233 15.99 -10.82 38.10
N ALA A 234 16.62 -11.73 38.85
CA ALA A 234 17.19 -12.95 38.29
C ALA A 234 16.12 -13.95 37.85
N GLU A 235 15.01 -14.07 38.60
CA GLU A 235 13.85 -14.87 38.21
C GLU A 235 13.23 -14.36 36.91
N GLN A 236 13.07 -13.03 36.76
CA GLN A 236 12.59 -12.40 35.52
C GLN A 236 13.53 -12.66 34.33
N CYS A 237 14.84 -12.56 34.53
CA CYS A 237 15.80 -12.94 33.49
C CYS A 237 15.64 -14.43 33.11
N GLY A 238 15.44 -15.30 34.10
CA GLY A 238 15.22 -16.73 33.87
C GLY A 238 13.93 -17.05 33.13
N THR A 239 12.83 -16.36 33.40
CA THR A 239 11.57 -16.53 32.65
C THR A 239 11.73 -16.06 31.20
N LEU A 240 12.38 -14.91 30.98
CA LEU A 240 12.70 -14.43 29.64
C LEU A 240 13.54 -15.44 28.86
N ILE A 241 14.60 -16.00 29.44
CA ILE A 241 15.42 -17.04 28.77
C ILE A 241 14.57 -18.27 28.42
N ARG A 242 13.75 -18.76 29.35
CA ARG A 242 12.88 -19.94 29.13
C ARG A 242 11.81 -19.72 28.06
N SER A 243 11.43 -18.48 27.78
CA SER A 243 10.49 -18.12 26.71
C SER A 243 11.12 -18.04 25.32
N ILE A 244 12.45 -17.95 25.21
CA ILE A 244 13.14 -17.85 23.92
C ILE A 244 12.82 -19.02 22.97
N PRO A 245 12.79 -20.29 23.42
CA PRO A 245 12.38 -21.42 22.58
C PRO A 245 10.98 -21.29 21.98
N THR A 246 10.05 -20.63 22.68
CA THR A 246 8.64 -20.54 22.32
C THR A 246 8.27 -19.18 21.70
N MET A 247 9.22 -18.30 21.41
CA MET A 247 8.91 -16.95 20.88
C MET A 247 8.13 -16.94 19.58
N LEU A 248 8.25 -17.96 18.72
CA LEU A 248 7.41 -18.06 17.52
C LEU A 248 5.93 -18.38 17.83
N SER A 249 5.61 -18.79 19.06
CA SER A 249 4.24 -18.98 19.55
C SER A 249 3.70 -17.75 20.33
N VAL A 250 4.57 -16.85 20.79
CA VAL A 250 4.20 -15.65 21.54
C VAL A 250 4.02 -14.48 20.57
N HIS A 251 2.77 -14.18 20.26
CA HIS A 251 2.41 -13.02 19.45
C HIS A 251 2.77 -11.73 20.20
N SER A 252 3.47 -10.81 19.52
CA SER A 252 3.81 -9.49 20.03
C SER A 252 2.55 -8.74 20.50
N GLU A 253 2.52 -8.30 21.76
CA GLU A 253 1.43 -7.49 22.38
C GLU A 253 1.26 -6.09 21.74
N GLN A 254 2.02 -5.74 20.70
CA GLN A 254 1.88 -4.46 20.00
C GLN A 254 0.74 -4.51 18.96
N LEU A 255 -0.52 -4.45 19.41
CA LEU A 255 -1.71 -4.33 18.53
C LEU A 255 -1.68 -3.08 17.61
N HIS A 256 -0.84 -2.09 17.94
CA HIS A 256 -0.74 -0.81 17.23
C HIS A 256 0.18 -0.85 16.00
N LYS A 257 0.95 -1.92 15.79
CA LYS A 257 1.72 -2.12 14.55
C LYS A 257 0.97 -3.10 13.66
N THR A 258 0.94 -2.85 12.35
CA THR A 258 0.45 -3.82 11.35
C THR A 258 1.22 -5.13 11.54
N GLY A 259 0.56 -6.13 12.13
CA GLY A 259 1.20 -7.41 12.47
C GLY A 259 1.54 -8.21 11.22
N PHE A 260 0.76 -8.01 10.15
CA PHE A 260 0.85 -8.74 8.89
C PHE A 260 0.76 -7.77 7.70
N PRO A 261 1.82 -6.98 7.41
CA PRO A 261 1.80 -5.94 6.38
C PRO A 261 1.53 -6.49 4.98
N THR A 262 1.81 -7.77 4.72
CA THR A 262 1.51 -8.42 3.44
C THR A 262 0.01 -8.52 3.17
N VAL A 263 -0.80 -8.85 4.18
CA VAL A 263 -2.27 -8.85 4.06
C VAL A 263 -2.76 -7.45 3.74
N HIS A 264 -2.23 -6.46 4.48
CA HIS A 264 -2.57 -5.07 4.30
C HIS A 264 -2.24 -4.55 2.88
N ALA A 265 -1.04 -4.86 2.38
CA ALA A 265 -0.59 -4.47 1.04
C ALA A 265 -1.43 -5.12 -0.07
N LEU A 266 -1.80 -6.40 0.07
CA LEU A 266 -2.67 -7.07 -0.91
C LEU A 266 -4.06 -6.43 -0.97
N VAL A 267 -4.66 -6.15 0.18
CA VAL A 267 -5.99 -5.51 0.25
C VAL A 267 -5.94 -4.07 -0.28
N LEU A 268 -4.86 -3.32 0.01
CA LEU A 268 -4.65 -1.98 -0.55
C LEU A 268 -4.49 -2.00 -2.08
N LEU A 269 -3.68 -2.91 -2.60
CA LEU A 269 -3.49 -3.07 -4.04
C LEU A 269 -4.81 -3.41 -4.74
N GLU A 270 -5.55 -4.36 -4.19
CA GLU A 270 -6.84 -4.78 -4.74
C GLU A 270 -7.87 -3.66 -4.71
N GLY A 271 -8.02 -2.95 -3.59
CA GLY A 271 -8.98 -1.85 -3.46
C GLY A 271 -8.65 -0.64 -4.33
N THR A 272 -7.38 -0.43 -4.65
CA THR A 272 -6.93 0.69 -5.49
C THR A 272 -7.00 0.37 -6.98
N MET A 273 -6.52 -0.81 -7.38
CA MET A 273 -6.26 -1.13 -8.79
C MET A 273 -7.27 -2.11 -9.40
N ASN A 274 -7.86 -3.00 -8.60
CA ASN A 274 -8.58 -4.18 -9.12
C ASN A 274 -10.02 -4.26 -8.60
N LEU A 275 -10.70 -3.13 -8.40
CA LEU A 275 -12.08 -3.15 -7.90
C LEU A 275 -13.01 -4.02 -8.76
N THR A 276 -12.85 -3.99 -10.09
CA THR A 276 -13.62 -4.75 -11.08
C THR A 276 -13.23 -6.23 -11.18
N GLY A 277 -12.08 -6.63 -10.63
CA GLY A 277 -11.58 -8.00 -10.67
C GLY A 277 -12.48 -8.98 -9.93
N GLU A 278 -12.48 -10.24 -10.36
CA GLU A 278 -13.20 -11.30 -9.66
C GLU A 278 -12.70 -11.46 -8.22
N THR A 279 -13.59 -11.84 -7.30
CA THR A 279 -13.21 -12.01 -5.89
C THR A 279 -12.37 -13.28 -5.64
N GLN A 280 -12.35 -14.24 -6.57
CA GLN A 280 -11.68 -15.53 -6.37
C GLN A 280 -10.13 -15.43 -6.32
N PRO A 281 -9.45 -14.75 -7.26
CA PRO A 281 -8.00 -14.54 -7.18
C PRO A 281 -7.55 -13.90 -5.86
N LEU A 282 -8.28 -12.88 -5.38
CA LEU A 282 -7.99 -12.24 -4.11
C LEU A 282 -8.08 -13.23 -2.94
N VAL A 283 -9.14 -14.05 -2.90
CA VAL A 283 -9.33 -15.08 -1.86
C VAL A 283 -8.16 -16.06 -1.85
N GLU A 284 -7.69 -16.51 -3.02
CA GLU A 284 -6.58 -17.45 -3.14
C GLU A 284 -5.25 -16.85 -2.67
N GLN A 285 -4.96 -15.60 -3.05
CA GLN A 285 -3.77 -14.88 -2.60
C GLN A 285 -3.79 -14.64 -1.09
N LEU A 286 -4.93 -14.21 -0.56
CA LEU A 286 -5.16 -14.02 0.87
C LEU A 286 -4.97 -15.32 1.67
N MET A 287 -5.52 -16.44 1.18
CA MET A 287 -5.34 -17.76 1.79
C MET A 287 -3.91 -18.28 1.68
N MET A 288 -3.20 -17.98 0.59
CA MET A 288 -1.78 -18.31 0.46
C MET A 288 -0.96 -17.58 1.53
N VAL A 289 -1.15 -16.26 1.69
CA VAL A 289 -0.46 -15.47 2.72
C VAL A 289 -0.80 -15.96 4.13
N LYS A 290 -2.09 -16.20 4.41
CA LYS A 290 -2.55 -16.76 5.70
C LYS A 290 -1.82 -18.05 6.05
N ARG A 291 -1.67 -18.96 5.08
CA ARG A 291 -0.98 -20.25 5.26
C ARG A 291 0.52 -20.09 5.45
N MET A 292 1.18 -19.28 4.60
CA MET A 292 2.63 -19.09 4.67
C MET A 292 3.08 -18.40 5.97
N GLN A 293 2.28 -17.47 6.48
CA GLN A 293 2.58 -16.71 7.70
C GLN A 293 1.91 -17.29 8.96
N HIS A 294 1.18 -18.40 8.83
CA HIS A 294 0.44 -19.05 9.92
C HIS A 294 -0.44 -18.08 10.74
N ILE A 295 -1.17 -17.20 10.04
CA ILE A 295 -1.93 -16.11 10.66
C ILE A 295 -3.21 -16.66 11.33
N PRO A 296 -3.46 -16.39 12.63
CA PRO A 296 -4.73 -16.70 13.27
C PRO A 296 -5.92 -16.02 12.57
N THR A 297 -7.02 -16.74 12.36
CA THR A 297 -8.19 -16.22 11.60
C THR A 297 -8.72 -14.87 12.13
N PRO A 298 -8.89 -14.65 13.45
CA PRO A 298 -9.38 -13.36 13.94
C PRO A 298 -8.45 -12.19 13.59
N LEU A 299 -7.14 -12.39 13.68
CA LEU A 299 -6.14 -11.37 13.34
C LEU A 299 -6.03 -11.14 11.83
N PHE A 300 -6.21 -12.21 11.06
CA PHE A 300 -6.25 -12.14 9.61
C PHE A 300 -7.41 -11.28 9.11
N VAL A 301 -8.63 -11.50 9.64
CA VAL A 301 -9.81 -10.70 9.30
C VAL A 301 -9.65 -9.25 9.79
N LEU A 302 -9.09 -9.05 10.99
CA LEU A 302 -8.75 -7.71 11.50
C LEU A 302 -7.82 -6.94 10.56
N GLU A 303 -6.75 -7.55 10.05
CA GLU A 303 -5.82 -6.85 9.13
C GLU A 303 -6.47 -6.51 7.78
N ILE A 304 -7.40 -7.34 7.30
CA ILE A 304 -8.21 -7.01 6.10
C ILE A 304 -9.03 -5.74 6.36
N TRP A 305 -9.76 -5.65 7.47
CA TRP A 305 -10.56 -4.46 7.77
C TRP A 305 -9.69 -3.24 8.06
N LYS A 306 -8.56 -3.38 8.75
CA LYS A 306 -7.61 -2.27 8.93
C LYS A 306 -7.21 -1.67 7.58
N ALA A 307 -6.89 -2.49 6.59
CA ALA A 307 -6.56 -2.02 5.25
C ALA A 307 -7.74 -1.32 4.56
N CYS A 308 -8.96 -1.84 4.73
CA CYS A 308 -10.17 -1.21 4.19
C CYS A 308 -10.40 0.19 4.80
N PHE A 309 -10.31 0.31 6.12
CA PHE A 309 -10.50 1.58 6.83
C PHE A 309 -9.38 2.59 6.54
N VAL A 310 -8.13 2.14 6.41
CA VAL A 310 -7.03 3.01 5.94
C VAL A 310 -7.29 3.48 4.51
N GLY A 311 -7.69 2.59 3.60
CA GLY A 311 -8.05 2.94 2.23
C GLY A 311 -9.20 3.95 2.14
N LEU A 312 -10.23 3.82 2.99
CA LEU A 312 -11.30 4.82 3.09
C LEU A 312 -10.78 6.20 3.50
N ILE A 313 -9.91 6.26 4.51
CA ILE A 313 -9.36 7.51 5.05
C ILE A 313 -8.43 8.19 4.04
N GLU A 314 -7.55 7.42 3.38
CA GLU A 314 -6.51 7.93 2.49
C GLU A 314 -6.97 8.08 1.03
N SER A 315 -8.20 7.67 0.71
CA SER A 315 -8.73 7.77 -0.65
C SER A 315 -8.80 9.21 -1.17
N PRO A 316 -8.41 9.46 -2.44
CA PRO A 316 -8.53 10.77 -3.05
C PRO A 316 -10.02 11.13 -3.23
N GLU A 317 -10.32 12.41 -3.13
CA GLU A 317 -11.66 12.95 -3.38
C GLU A 317 -12.15 12.63 -4.80
N GLY A 318 -13.47 12.54 -4.99
CA GLY A 318 -14.07 12.26 -6.31
C GLY A 318 -14.49 10.80 -6.48
N THR A 319 -14.03 10.11 -7.54
CA THR A 319 -14.41 8.71 -7.80
C THR A 319 -13.64 7.72 -6.92
N GLY A 320 -12.45 8.09 -6.43
CA GLY A 320 -11.60 7.25 -5.58
C GLY A 320 -12.24 6.88 -4.23
N GLU A 321 -12.83 7.87 -3.55
CA GLU A 321 -13.55 7.66 -2.28
C GLU A 321 -14.75 6.72 -2.46
N LEU A 322 -15.46 6.79 -3.59
CA LEU A 322 -16.57 5.90 -3.91
C LEU A 322 -16.12 4.47 -4.17
N LYS A 323 -15.02 4.29 -4.92
CA LYS A 323 -14.41 2.97 -5.16
C LYS A 323 -14.04 2.29 -3.84
N TRP A 324 -13.40 3.01 -2.92
CA TRP A 324 -13.03 2.49 -1.59
C TRP A 324 -14.23 2.18 -0.70
N THR A 325 -15.29 2.98 -0.79
CA THR A 325 -16.57 2.72 -0.10
C THR A 325 -17.21 1.45 -0.63
N ALA A 326 -17.34 1.30 -1.95
CA ALA A 326 -17.89 0.08 -2.54
C ALA A 326 -17.03 -1.16 -2.24
N PHE A 327 -15.71 -1.02 -2.29
CA PHE A 327 -14.78 -2.09 -1.94
C PHE A 327 -14.99 -2.59 -0.49
N THR A 328 -15.01 -1.67 0.46
CA THR A 328 -15.10 -1.98 1.90
C THR A 328 -16.45 -2.56 2.28
N PHE A 329 -17.54 -1.99 1.78
CA PHE A 329 -18.90 -2.32 2.23
C PHE A 329 -19.63 -3.32 1.33
N LEU A 330 -19.18 -3.57 0.10
CA LEU A 330 -19.80 -4.56 -0.80
C LEU A 330 -18.84 -5.72 -1.15
N LYS A 331 -17.63 -5.43 -1.63
CA LYS A 331 -16.70 -6.47 -2.13
C LYS A 331 -16.12 -7.31 -0.99
N ILE A 332 -15.64 -6.69 0.07
CA ILE A 332 -14.97 -7.38 1.18
C ILE A 332 -15.90 -8.34 1.94
N PRO A 333 -17.16 -7.99 2.28
CA PRO A 333 -18.11 -8.96 2.84
C PRO A 333 -18.27 -10.22 1.97
N GLN A 334 -18.34 -10.08 0.63
CA GLN A 334 -18.41 -11.22 -0.29
C GLN A 334 -17.13 -12.06 -0.29
N VAL A 335 -15.96 -11.41 -0.19
CA VAL A 335 -14.65 -12.07 -0.04
C VAL A 335 -14.60 -12.88 1.26
N LEU A 336 -15.09 -12.33 2.37
CA LEU A 336 -15.18 -13.03 3.66
C LEU A 336 -16.12 -14.24 3.60
N VAL A 337 -17.26 -14.14 2.90
CA VAL A 337 -18.15 -15.28 2.65
C VAL A 337 -17.46 -16.39 1.86
N LYS A 338 -16.61 -16.04 0.88
CA LYS A 338 -15.81 -17.03 0.15
C LYS A 338 -14.72 -17.63 1.05
N LEU A 339 -14.04 -16.84 1.86
CA LEU A 339 -13.03 -17.31 2.82
C LEU A 339 -13.62 -18.28 3.86
N LYS A 340 -14.87 -18.06 4.29
CA LYS A 340 -15.62 -18.98 5.17
C LYS A 340 -15.71 -20.40 4.61
N LYS A 341 -15.67 -20.58 3.28
CA LYS A 341 -15.71 -21.93 2.66
C LYS A 341 -14.40 -22.72 2.83
N TYR A 342 -13.29 -22.03 3.15
CA TYR A 342 -11.97 -22.63 3.33
C TYR A 342 -11.63 -22.95 4.79
N SER A 343 -12.53 -22.65 5.74
CA SER A 343 -12.35 -23.08 7.13
C SER A 343 -12.63 -24.58 7.24
N HIS A 344 -11.56 -25.39 7.23
CA HIS A 344 -11.64 -26.82 7.50
C HIS A 344 -11.46 -27.06 9.01
N GLY A 345 -12.51 -27.49 9.70
CA GLY A 345 -12.48 -27.87 11.13
C GLY A 345 -13.74 -27.45 11.91
N ASP A 346 -13.84 -27.93 13.16
CA ASP A 346 -14.93 -27.67 14.13
C ASP A 346 -15.00 -26.22 14.66
N LYS A 347 -14.16 -25.31 14.15
CA LYS A 347 -14.12 -23.91 14.61
C LYS A 347 -15.05 -23.04 13.76
N ASP A 348 -15.97 -22.37 14.43
CA ASP A 348 -16.95 -21.51 13.79
C ASP A 348 -16.30 -20.21 13.28
N PHE A 349 -16.23 -20.04 11.95
CA PHE A 349 -15.72 -18.82 11.32
C PHE A 349 -16.49 -17.56 11.78
N THR A 350 -17.76 -17.69 12.18
CA THR A 350 -18.54 -16.55 12.67
C THR A 350 -18.07 -16.08 14.06
N GLU A 351 -17.57 -16.98 14.91
CA GLU A 351 -16.91 -16.61 16.17
C GLU A 351 -15.57 -15.92 15.93
N ASP A 352 -14.82 -16.38 14.93
CA ASP A 352 -13.56 -15.73 14.52
C ASP A 352 -13.81 -14.29 14.01
N VAL A 353 -14.86 -14.09 13.20
CA VAL A 353 -15.30 -12.77 12.70
C VAL A 353 -15.77 -11.88 13.86
N ASN A 354 -16.55 -12.42 14.80
CA ASN A 354 -16.97 -11.69 16.00
C ASN A 354 -15.75 -11.24 16.82
N SER A 355 -14.78 -12.13 17.04
CA SER A 355 -13.54 -11.81 17.75
C SER A 355 -12.71 -10.74 17.02
N ALA A 356 -12.66 -10.80 15.69
CA ALA A 356 -12.00 -9.78 14.88
C ALA A 356 -12.64 -8.39 15.04
N PHE A 357 -13.97 -8.31 15.12
CA PHE A 357 -14.66 -7.06 15.41
C PHE A 357 -14.36 -6.55 16.82
N GLU A 358 -14.29 -7.43 17.83
CA GLU A 358 -13.87 -7.02 19.17
C GLU A 358 -12.46 -6.43 19.21
N PHE A 359 -11.54 -6.92 18.36
CA PHE A 359 -10.23 -6.30 18.19
C PHE A 359 -10.31 -4.98 17.43
N LEU A 360 -11.12 -4.90 16.37
CA LEU A 360 -11.29 -3.69 15.58
C LEU A 360 -11.85 -2.53 16.42
N LEU A 361 -12.83 -2.80 17.29
CA LEU A 361 -13.42 -1.81 18.20
C LEU A 361 -12.41 -1.20 19.18
N LYS A 362 -11.27 -1.85 19.42
CA LYS A 362 -10.19 -1.28 20.25
C LYS A 362 -9.33 -0.26 19.50
N LEU A 363 -9.49 -0.15 18.17
CA LEU A 363 -8.75 0.78 17.31
C LEU A 363 -9.53 2.09 17.11
N THR A 364 -10.02 2.68 18.21
CA THR A 364 -10.87 3.89 18.21
C THR A 364 -10.34 5.03 17.32
N PRO A 365 -9.04 5.41 17.34
CA PRO A 365 -8.55 6.49 16.48
C PRO A 365 -8.68 6.22 14.96
N LEU A 366 -8.61 4.95 14.55
CA LEU A 366 -8.80 4.57 13.14
C LEU A 366 -10.28 4.71 12.77
N LEU A 367 -11.16 4.19 13.62
CA LEU A 367 -12.61 4.24 13.39
C LEU A 367 -13.13 5.67 13.40
N ASP A 368 -12.67 6.51 14.33
CA ASP A 368 -13.10 7.90 14.43
C ASP A 368 -12.67 8.73 13.21
N LYS A 369 -11.47 8.50 12.67
CA LYS A 369 -11.04 9.12 11.41
C LYS A 369 -11.90 8.68 10.22
N ALA A 370 -12.25 7.40 10.15
CA ALA A 370 -13.11 6.90 9.08
C ALA A 370 -14.54 7.44 9.19
N ASP A 371 -15.09 7.49 10.41
CA ASP A 371 -16.40 8.06 10.68
C ASP A 371 -16.44 9.56 10.34
N GLN A 372 -15.36 10.29 10.65
CA GLN A 372 -15.21 11.69 10.25
C GLN A 372 -15.15 11.84 8.72
N ARG A 373 -14.38 11.00 8.02
CA ARG A 373 -14.25 11.04 6.55
C ARG A 373 -15.58 10.73 5.85
N CYS A 374 -16.34 9.77 6.37
CA CYS A 374 -17.60 9.33 5.76
C CYS A 374 -18.84 10.06 6.32
N ASN A 375 -18.66 10.91 7.33
CA ASN A 375 -19.74 11.55 8.08
C ASN A 375 -20.83 10.57 8.56
N CYS A 376 -20.44 9.38 9.02
CA CYS A 376 -21.38 8.34 9.45
C CYS A 376 -20.72 7.32 10.38
N ASP A 377 -21.52 6.44 11.01
CA ASP A 377 -21.00 5.27 11.71
C ASP A 377 -20.64 4.16 10.72
N CYS A 378 -19.38 4.14 10.28
CA CYS A 378 -18.89 3.16 9.32
C CYS A 378 -18.98 1.74 9.89
N THR A 379 -18.74 1.58 11.19
CA THR A 379 -18.75 0.27 11.85
C THR A 379 -20.15 -0.32 11.85
N ASN A 380 -21.19 0.50 12.10
CA ASN A 380 -22.58 0.07 12.05
C ASN A 380 -22.97 -0.49 10.67
N PHE A 381 -22.65 0.23 9.59
CA PHE A 381 -22.94 -0.24 8.23
C PHE A 381 -22.20 -1.54 7.89
N LEU A 382 -20.94 -1.67 8.31
CA LEU A 382 -20.16 -2.89 8.09
C LEU A 382 -20.72 -4.10 8.86
N LEU A 383 -21.13 -3.89 10.11
CA LEU A 383 -21.76 -4.92 10.95
C LEU A 383 -23.08 -5.40 10.35
N GLN A 384 -23.92 -4.47 9.87
CA GLN A 384 -25.18 -4.78 9.20
C GLN A 384 -24.97 -5.66 7.96
N GLU A 385 -24.02 -5.29 7.09
CA GLU A 385 -23.77 -6.08 5.88
C GLU A 385 -23.16 -7.45 6.23
N CYS A 386 -22.24 -7.53 7.20
CA CYS A 386 -21.70 -8.81 7.64
C CYS A 386 -22.78 -9.73 8.22
N SER A 387 -23.75 -9.19 8.98
CA SER A 387 -24.89 -9.95 9.48
C SER A 387 -25.80 -10.44 8.35
N LYS A 388 -26.14 -9.56 7.39
CA LYS A 388 -26.94 -9.90 6.20
C LYS A 388 -26.32 -11.05 5.38
N GLN A 389 -24.99 -11.11 5.33
CA GLN A 389 -24.24 -12.14 4.61
C GLN A 389 -23.98 -13.42 5.44
N GLY A 390 -24.51 -13.53 6.66
CA GLY A 390 -24.34 -14.70 7.53
C GLY A 390 -22.92 -14.88 8.08
N LEU A 391 -22.17 -13.79 8.21
CA LEU A 391 -20.83 -13.75 8.83
C LEU A 391 -20.89 -13.49 10.35
N LEU A 392 -22.02 -12.98 10.84
CA LEU A 392 -22.29 -12.71 12.25
C LEU A 392 -23.71 -13.17 12.62
N SER A 393 -23.90 -13.55 13.88
CA SER A 393 -25.24 -13.73 14.45
C SER A 393 -25.87 -12.38 14.82
N GLU A 394 -27.20 -12.29 14.84
CA GLU A 394 -27.90 -11.08 15.27
C GLU A 394 -27.54 -10.69 16.72
N ALA A 395 -27.37 -11.68 17.60
CA ALA A 395 -26.98 -11.44 19.00
C ALA A 395 -25.57 -10.82 19.10
N SER A 396 -24.61 -11.35 18.34
CA SER A 396 -23.24 -10.82 18.25
C SER A 396 -23.23 -9.40 17.68
N MET A 397 -23.99 -9.15 16.61
CA MET A 397 -24.13 -7.84 15.99
C MET A 397 -24.69 -6.81 16.98
N ASN A 398 -25.77 -7.13 17.69
CA ASN A 398 -26.38 -6.23 18.68
C ASN A 398 -25.42 -5.91 19.83
N ASN A 399 -24.64 -6.89 20.29
CA ASN A 399 -23.62 -6.68 21.31
C ASN A 399 -22.50 -5.73 20.81
N LEU A 400 -21.95 -5.97 19.63
CA LEU A 400 -20.91 -5.13 19.03
C LEU A 400 -21.39 -3.70 18.76
N MET A 401 -22.62 -3.52 18.29
CA MET A 401 -23.24 -2.20 18.13
C MET A 401 -23.38 -1.47 19.46
N ALA A 402 -23.81 -2.16 20.52
CA ALA A 402 -23.90 -1.57 21.85
C ALA A 402 -22.52 -1.13 22.38
N LYS A 403 -21.48 -1.95 22.18
CA LYS A 403 -20.08 -1.62 22.52
C LYS A 403 -19.61 -0.36 21.77
N ARG A 404 -19.82 -0.28 20.45
CA ARG A 404 -19.43 0.90 19.66
C ARG A 404 -20.21 2.15 20.07
N LYS A 405 -21.51 2.01 20.38
CA LYS A 405 -22.33 3.13 20.84
C LYS A 405 -21.78 3.73 22.14
N ALA A 406 -21.43 2.90 23.11
CA ALA A 406 -20.86 3.34 24.39
C ALA A 406 -19.49 4.04 24.23
N ASP A 407 -18.65 3.53 23.32
CA ASP A 407 -17.36 4.15 22.98
C ASP A 407 -17.55 5.55 22.34
N ARG A 408 -18.52 5.69 21.42
CA ARG A 408 -18.82 6.94 20.72
C ARG A 408 -19.46 8.04 21.59
N GLU A 409 -20.05 7.72 22.74
CA GLU A 409 -20.58 8.76 23.65
C GLU A 409 -19.51 9.75 24.10
N HIS A 410 -18.24 9.34 24.06
CA HIS A 410 -17.07 10.14 24.43
C HIS A 410 -16.38 10.81 23.23
N ALA A 411 -16.85 10.55 22.00
CA ALA A 411 -16.24 11.06 20.78
C ALA A 411 -16.83 12.43 20.37
N PRO A 412 -16.02 13.34 19.79
CA PRO A 412 -16.50 14.63 19.31
C PRO A 412 -17.51 14.43 18.17
N GLN A 413 -18.79 14.73 18.41
CA GLN A 413 -19.81 14.73 17.37
C GLN A 413 -19.72 16.01 16.52
N LEU A 414 -19.59 15.86 15.20
CA LEU A 414 -19.86 16.94 14.26
C LEU A 414 -21.37 17.18 14.22
N LYS A 415 -21.82 18.23 14.92
CA LYS A 415 -23.18 18.75 14.79
C LYS A 415 -23.25 19.62 13.52
N SER A 416 -23.60 19.03 12.39
CA SER A 416 -24.20 19.79 11.28
C SER A 416 -25.04 18.89 10.39
N ASP A 417 -26.36 19.06 10.46
CA ASP A 417 -27.33 18.45 9.53
C ASP A 417 -27.21 19.02 8.09
N GLU A 418 -26.33 20.00 7.86
CA GLU A 418 -26.10 20.63 6.56
C GLU A 418 -25.26 19.77 5.58
N ASN A 419 -24.67 18.67 6.05
CA ASN A 419 -23.65 17.90 5.31
C ASN A 419 -24.10 16.52 4.80
N ALA A 420 -25.40 16.23 4.76
CA ALA A 420 -25.94 14.93 4.33
C ALA A 420 -25.62 14.56 2.86
N ASN A 421 -25.20 15.52 2.05
CA ASN A 421 -24.80 15.33 0.64
C ASN A 421 -23.29 15.09 0.45
N ILE A 422 -22.48 15.06 1.52
CA ILE A 422 -21.04 14.79 1.43
C ILE A 422 -20.79 13.30 1.18
N GLN A 423 -20.00 13.00 0.16
CA GLN A 423 -19.43 11.68 -0.09
C GLN A 423 -18.01 11.62 0.47
N PRO A 424 -17.52 10.42 0.87
CA PRO A 424 -18.11 9.09 0.73
C PRO A 424 -19.18 8.78 1.80
N ASN A 425 -20.34 8.25 1.41
CA ASN A 425 -21.37 7.79 2.35
C ASN A 425 -21.71 6.30 2.12
N PRO A 426 -21.34 5.40 3.06
CA PRO A 426 -21.65 3.97 2.99
C PRO A 426 -23.15 3.65 2.83
N GLY A 427 -24.03 4.44 3.43
CA GLY A 427 -25.48 4.27 3.28
C GLY A 427 -25.97 4.47 1.84
N LEU A 428 -25.34 5.37 1.08
CA LEU A 428 -25.67 5.58 -0.33
C LEU A 428 -25.17 4.44 -1.20
N ILE A 429 -23.96 3.91 -0.96
CA ILE A 429 -23.42 2.81 -1.77
C ILE A 429 -24.21 1.51 -1.58
N LEU A 430 -24.63 1.22 -0.35
CA LEU A 430 -25.42 0.03 -0.04
C LEU A 430 -26.83 0.10 -0.69
N ARG A 431 -27.39 1.31 -0.85
CA ARG A 431 -28.65 1.52 -1.60
C ARG A 431 -28.46 1.46 -3.12
N ALA A 432 -27.26 1.73 -3.62
CA ALA A 432 -26.94 1.65 -5.03
C ALA A 432 -26.94 0.19 -5.55
N GLU A 433 -26.48 -0.79 -4.75
CA GLU A 433 -26.46 -2.22 -5.13
C GLU A 433 -27.81 -2.76 -5.67
N PRO A 434 -28.94 -2.66 -4.93
CA PRO A 434 -30.22 -3.13 -5.43
C PRO A 434 -30.71 -2.29 -6.62
N THR A 435 -30.38 -1.00 -6.66
CA THR A 435 -30.73 -0.10 -7.76
C THR A 435 -30.07 -0.53 -9.07
N VAL A 436 -28.78 -0.88 -9.06
CA VAL A 436 -28.07 -1.46 -10.22
C VAL A 436 -28.80 -2.71 -10.71
N THR A 437 -29.21 -3.59 -9.79
CA THR A 437 -29.92 -4.84 -10.13
C THR A 437 -31.29 -4.56 -10.75
N ASN A 438 -32.01 -3.56 -10.27
CA ASN A 438 -33.30 -3.16 -10.83
C ASN A 438 -33.15 -2.51 -12.22
N ILE A 439 -32.16 -1.64 -12.41
CA ILE A 439 -31.87 -1.02 -13.70
C ILE A 439 -31.51 -2.10 -14.74
N LEU A 440 -30.66 -3.08 -14.38
CA LEU A 440 -30.34 -4.20 -15.26
C LEU A 440 -31.60 -4.92 -15.74
N LYS A 441 -32.54 -5.21 -14.82
CA LYS A 441 -33.83 -5.84 -15.17
C LYS A 441 -34.72 -4.95 -16.03
N THR A 442 -34.73 -3.63 -15.80
CA THR A 442 -35.48 -2.69 -16.64
C THR A 442 -34.89 -2.60 -18.04
N MET A 443 -33.57 -2.66 -18.18
CA MET A 443 -32.88 -2.68 -19.47
C MET A 443 -32.98 -4.02 -20.21
N ASP A 444 -33.36 -5.11 -19.52
CA ASP A 444 -33.74 -6.37 -20.18
C ASP A 444 -35.10 -6.30 -20.89
N ALA A 445 -35.94 -5.31 -20.54
CA ALA A 445 -37.20 -5.10 -21.21
C ALA A 445 -36.99 -4.55 -22.63
N ASP A 446 -37.84 -4.98 -23.56
CA ASP A 446 -37.83 -4.57 -24.97
C ASP A 446 -37.78 -3.03 -25.12
N HIS A 447 -36.65 -2.53 -25.62
CA HIS A 447 -36.35 -1.10 -25.77
C HIS A 447 -37.38 -0.36 -26.63
N SER A 448 -38.09 -1.09 -27.50
CA SER A 448 -39.12 -0.53 -28.37
C SER A 448 -40.41 -0.15 -27.63
N LYS A 449 -40.67 -0.74 -26.45
CA LYS A 449 -41.96 -0.57 -25.75
C LYS A 449 -42.08 0.73 -24.97
N SER A 450 -40.96 1.33 -24.52
CA SER A 450 -41.00 2.56 -23.70
C SER A 450 -39.70 3.40 -23.74
N PRO A 451 -39.28 3.90 -24.92
CA PRO A 451 -38.03 4.66 -25.06
C PRO A 451 -38.00 5.96 -24.23
N GLU A 452 -39.14 6.59 -24.01
CA GLU A 452 -39.27 7.81 -23.18
C GLU A 452 -39.02 7.53 -21.69
N GLY A 453 -39.53 6.39 -21.20
CA GLY A 453 -39.30 5.97 -19.80
C GLY A 453 -37.83 5.64 -19.56
N LEU A 454 -37.18 4.96 -20.51
CA LEU A 454 -35.77 4.65 -20.46
C LEU A 454 -34.91 5.92 -20.48
N LEU A 455 -35.25 6.90 -21.32
CA LEU A 455 -34.58 8.20 -21.37
C LEU A 455 -34.68 8.92 -20.02
N GLY A 456 -35.85 8.90 -19.38
CA GLY A 456 -36.04 9.45 -18.04
C GLY A 456 -35.15 8.80 -16.99
N VAL A 457 -35.07 7.46 -16.97
CA VAL A 457 -34.21 6.72 -16.03
C VAL A 457 -32.73 7.09 -16.23
N LEU A 458 -32.24 7.08 -17.48
CA LEU A 458 -30.85 7.42 -17.76
C LEU A 458 -30.55 8.88 -17.46
N GLY A 459 -31.44 9.81 -17.81
CA GLY A 459 -31.30 11.22 -17.48
C GLY A 459 -31.18 11.46 -15.97
N HIS A 460 -32.00 10.80 -15.16
CA HIS A 460 -31.88 10.86 -13.69
C HIS A 460 -30.58 10.25 -13.16
N MET A 461 -30.01 9.23 -13.83
CA MET A 461 -28.72 8.67 -13.44
C MET A 461 -27.55 9.64 -13.67
N LEU A 462 -27.63 10.51 -14.68
CA LEU A 462 -26.58 11.52 -14.93
C LEU A 462 -26.59 12.67 -13.92
N SER A 463 -27.63 12.77 -13.08
CA SER A 463 -27.76 13.85 -12.12
C SER A 463 -26.83 13.64 -10.91
N GLY A 464 -26.01 14.66 -10.62
CA GLY A 464 -25.08 14.65 -9.50
C GLY A 464 -24.07 13.49 -9.57
N LYS A 465 -23.75 12.88 -8.42
CA LYS A 465 -22.84 11.72 -8.32
C LYS A 465 -23.56 10.36 -8.43
N SER A 466 -24.80 10.33 -8.93
CA SER A 466 -25.62 9.12 -9.00
C SER A 466 -25.01 8.05 -9.90
N LEU A 467 -24.51 8.44 -11.07
CA LEU A 467 -23.82 7.55 -11.99
C LEU A 467 -22.61 6.89 -11.32
N ASP A 468 -21.71 7.68 -10.72
CA ASP A 468 -20.49 7.16 -10.09
C ASP A 468 -20.79 6.21 -8.93
N LEU A 469 -21.83 6.49 -8.14
CA LEU A 469 -22.31 5.58 -7.08
C LEU A 469 -22.75 4.23 -7.65
N LEU A 470 -23.56 4.25 -8.72
CA LEU A 470 -24.06 3.04 -9.35
C LEU A 470 -22.93 2.24 -10.00
N LEU A 471 -21.99 2.90 -10.67
CA LEU A 471 -20.83 2.26 -11.27
C LEU A 471 -19.90 1.65 -10.22
N ALA A 472 -19.63 2.34 -9.11
CA ALA A 472 -18.82 1.81 -8.02
C ALA A 472 -19.46 0.58 -7.36
N ALA A 473 -20.78 0.60 -7.13
CA ALA A 473 -21.51 -0.55 -6.62
C ALA A 473 -21.53 -1.72 -7.63
N ALA A 474 -21.73 -1.44 -8.92
CA ALA A 474 -21.68 -2.45 -9.98
C ALA A 474 -20.27 -3.08 -10.10
N ALA A 475 -19.21 -2.27 -9.97
CA ALA A 475 -17.83 -2.73 -9.99
C ALA A 475 -17.54 -3.67 -8.82
N ALA A 476 -17.85 -3.25 -7.59
CA ALA A 476 -17.58 -4.02 -6.38
C ALA A 476 -18.38 -5.34 -6.31
N THR A 477 -19.53 -5.41 -6.96
CA THR A 477 -20.41 -6.59 -6.98
C THR A 477 -20.24 -7.48 -8.22
N GLY A 478 -19.27 -7.17 -9.09
CA GLY A 478 -19.00 -7.95 -10.31
C GLY A 478 -20.09 -7.83 -11.39
N LYS A 479 -20.97 -6.83 -11.31
CA LYS A 479 -22.06 -6.59 -12.27
C LYS A 479 -21.72 -5.56 -13.35
N LEU A 480 -20.57 -4.89 -13.26
CA LEU A 480 -20.19 -3.79 -14.16
C LEU A 480 -20.11 -4.21 -15.63
N LYS A 481 -19.53 -5.37 -15.95
CA LYS A 481 -19.45 -5.87 -17.35
C LYS A 481 -20.84 -6.08 -17.95
N SER A 482 -21.76 -6.66 -17.19
CA SER A 482 -23.17 -6.81 -17.59
C SER A 482 -23.86 -5.46 -17.75
N PHE A 483 -23.58 -4.52 -16.85
CA PHE A 483 -24.12 -3.15 -16.90
C PHE A 483 -23.65 -2.39 -18.14
N ALA A 484 -22.34 -2.43 -18.43
CA ALA A 484 -21.76 -1.85 -19.64
C ALA A 484 -22.34 -2.48 -20.90
N ARG A 485 -22.50 -3.82 -20.95
CA ARG A 485 -23.12 -4.52 -22.08
C ARG A 485 -24.54 -4.04 -22.37
N LYS A 486 -25.33 -3.70 -21.34
CA LYS A 486 -26.68 -3.12 -21.54
C LYS A 486 -26.62 -1.75 -22.21
N PHE A 487 -25.64 -0.90 -21.89
CA PHE A 487 -25.46 0.36 -22.59
C PHE A 487 -24.97 0.18 -24.02
N ILE A 488 -24.10 -0.80 -24.31
CA ILE A 488 -23.67 -1.12 -25.68
C ILE A 488 -24.88 -1.51 -26.52
N ASN A 489 -25.70 -2.46 -26.04
CA ASN A 489 -26.88 -2.91 -26.76
C ASN A 489 -27.89 -1.77 -26.99
N LEU A 490 -28.07 -0.90 -25.99
CA LEU A 490 -28.93 0.28 -26.13
C LEU A 490 -28.37 1.26 -27.17
N ASN A 491 -27.06 1.52 -27.14
CA ASN A 491 -26.41 2.41 -28.10
C ASN A 491 -26.56 1.86 -29.53
N GLU A 492 -26.34 0.56 -29.72
CA GLU A 492 -26.52 -0.10 -31.02
C GLU A 492 -27.98 0.00 -31.50
N PHE A 493 -28.94 -0.29 -30.62
CA PHE A 493 -30.38 -0.18 -30.94
C PHE A 493 -30.74 1.22 -31.46
N THR A 494 -30.12 2.28 -30.93
CA THR A 494 -30.38 3.65 -31.38
C THR A 494 -29.80 4.00 -32.76
N THR A 495 -28.97 3.13 -33.35
CA THR A 495 -28.42 3.32 -34.70
C THR A 495 -29.35 2.86 -35.83
N HIS A 496 -30.27 1.93 -35.55
CA HIS A 496 -31.23 1.43 -36.51
C HIS A 496 -32.42 2.39 -36.61
N GLY A 497 -32.53 3.11 -37.74
CA GLY A 497 -33.64 4.02 -37.99
C GLY A 497 -34.90 3.27 -38.41
N SER A 498 -35.99 3.45 -37.67
CA SER A 498 -37.35 3.11 -38.08
C SER A 498 -38.09 4.36 -38.58
N GLU A 499 -39.09 4.19 -39.45
CA GLU A 499 -40.02 5.24 -39.88
C GLU A 499 -40.86 5.72 -38.69
N GLU A 500 -40.27 6.59 -37.87
CA GLU A 500 -40.83 7.01 -36.58
C GLU A 500 -41.23 8.50 -36.57
N SER A 501 -42.13 8.84 -35.64
CA SER A 501 -42.52 10.23 -35.39
C SER A 501 -41.33 11.13 -34.99
N THR A 502 -41.46 12.43 -35.24
CA THR A 502 -40.46 13.47 -34.86
C THR A 502 -40.03 13.39 -33.39
N LYS A 503 -40.97 13.08 -32.47
CA LYS A 503 -40.70 12.96 -31.04
C LYS A 503 -39.84 11.72 -30.72
N ALA A 504 -40.20 10.57 -31.29
CA ALA A 504 -39.48 9.31 -31.07
C ALA A 504 -38.03 9.39 -31.59
N ALA A 505 -37.82 10.02 -32.75
CA ALA A 505 -36.48 10.24 -33.28
C ALA A 505 -35.61 11.16 -32.40
N SER A 506 -36.21 12.19 -31.77
CA SER A 506 -35.49 13.03 -30.80
C SER A 506 -35.10 12.25 -29.54
N VAL A 507 -35.98 11.37 -29.04
CA VAL A 507 -35.70 10.51 -27.87
C VAL A 507 -34.56 9.54 -28.19
N ARG A 508 -34.58 8.94 -29.38
CA ARG A 508 -33.52 8.03 -29.86
C ARG A 508 -32.16 8.72 -29.93
N ALA A 509 -32.11 9.96 -30.43
CA ALA A 509 -30.88 10.75 -30.48
C ALA A 509 -30.29 11.01 -29.08
N LEU A 510 -31.14 11.31 -28.10
CA LEU A 510 -30.70 11.52 -26.71
C LEU A 510 -30.29 10.21 -26.03
N LEU A 511 -30.97 9.10 -26.30
CA LEU A 511 -30.58 7.78 -25.80
C LEU A 511 -29.21 7.36 -26.37
N PHE A 512 -28.96 7.60 -27.65
CA PHE A 512 -27.65 7.39 -28.26
C PHE A 512 -26.59 8.21 -27.53
N ASP A 513 -26.82 9.51 -27.37
CA ASP A 513 -25.84 10.43 -26.77
C ASP A 513 -25.52 10.05 -25.32
N ILE A 514 -26.53 9.82 -24.50
CA ILE A 514 -26.35 9.46 -23.08
C ILE A 514 -25.63 8.12 -22.94
N SER A 515 -26.06 7.09 -23.67
CA SER A 515 -25.42 5.77 -23.60
C SER A 515 -23.96 5.83 -24.07
N PHE A 516 -23.65 6.61 -25.10
CA PHE A 516 -22.29 6.84 -25.59
C PHE A 516 -21.40 7.51 -24.52
N LEU A 517 -21.89 8.58 -23.89
CA LEU A 517 -21.18 9.29 -22.82
C LEU A 517 -20.94 8.37 -21.61
N MET A 518 -21.96 7.63 -21.17
CA MET A 518 -21.84 6.71 -20.04
C MET A 518 -20.79 5.63 -20.32
N LEU A 519 -20.74 5.08 -21.54
CA LEU A 519 -19.74 4.09 -21.92
C LEU A 519 -18.32 4.69 -21.94
N CYS A 520 -18.13 5.90 -22.47
CA CYS A 520 -16.85 6.59 -22.41
C CYS A 520 -16.40 6.81 -20.95
N HIS A 521 -17.32 7.24 -20.09
CA HIS A 521 -17.05 7.46 -18.67
C HIS A 521 -16.67 6.16 -17.94
N VAL A 522 -17.35 5.05 -18.24
CA VAL A 522 -17.01 3.72 -17.72
C VAL A 522 -15.60 3.32 -18.15
N ALA A 523 -15.25 3.46 -19.43
CA ALA A 523 -13.93 3.11 -19.95
C ALA A 523 -12.81 3.91 -19.27
N GLN A 524 -12.99 5.22 -19.09
CA GLN A 524 -11.97 6.05 -18.43
C GLN A 524 -11.85 5.81 -16.94
N THR A 525 -12.96 5.48 -16.27
CA THR A 525 -12.97 5.31 -14.81
C THR A 525 -12.52 3.91 -14.39
N TYR A 526 -12.85 2.87 -15.17
CA TYR A 526 -12.66 1.47 -14.79
C TYR A 526 -11.86 0.63 -15.79
N GLY A 527 -11.42 1.21 -16.90
CA GLY A 527 -10.66 0.52 -17.94
C GLY A 527 -11.53 0.05 -19.12
N SER A 528 -10.93 -0.02 -20.31
CA SER A 528 -11.61 -0.41 -21.55
C SER A 528 -11.92 -1.92 -21.60
N GLU A 529 -11.19 -2.73 -20.84
CA GLU A 529 -11.38 -4.18 -20.70
C GLU A 529 -12.75 -4.56 -20.09
N VAL A 530 -13.37 -3.63 -19.36
CA VAL A 530 -14.73 -3.82 -18.81
C VAL A 530 -15.79 -3.83 -19.92
N ILE A 531 -15.54 -3.09 -21.00
CA ILE A 531 -16.45 -2.93 -22.14
C ILE A 531 -16.15 -4.01 -23.18
N LEU A 532 -14.87 -4.22 -23.49
CA LEU A 532 -14.45 -5.19 -24.51
C LEU A 532 -14.82 -6.62 -24.10
N SER A 533 -15.49 -7.31 -25.02
CA SER A 533 -15.75 -8.75 -24.87
C SER A 533 -14.45 -9.53 -25.10
N ASP A 534 -14.26 -10.62 -24.33
CA ASP A 534 -13.22 -11.60 -24.65
C ASP A 534 -13.56 -12.15 -26.03
N SER A 535 -12.61 -12.03 -26.96
CA SER A 535 -12.77 -12.35 -28.38
C SER A 535 -13.26 -13.79 -28.55
N SER A 536 -14.58 -13.95 -28.58
CA SER A 536 -15.25 -15.20 -28.91
C SER A 536 -15.57 -15.12 -30.39
N THR A 537 -15.03 -16.09 -31.12
CA THR A 537 -15.27 -16.36 -32.53
C THR A 537 -16.76 -16.26 -32.88
N GLY A 538 -17.16 -15.15 -33.49
CA GLY A 538 -18.50 -14.96 -34.08
C GLY A 538 -19.41 -13.88 -33.46
N ALA A 539 -18.95 -13.05 -32.52
CA ALA A 539 -19.78 -11.99 -31.94
C ALA A 539 -20.12 -10.85 -32.93
N GLU A 540 -21.35 -10.34 -32.87
CA GLU A 540 -21.77 -9.11 -33.57
C GLU A 540 -20.82 -7.95 -33.20
N VAL A 541 -20.34 -7.23 -34.21
CA VAL A 541 -19.43 -6.10 -34.03
C VAL A 541 -20.26 -4.85 -33.75
N PHE A 542 -20.29 -4.42 -32.50
CA PHE A 542 -21.01 -3.21 -32.10
C PHE A 542 -20.25 -1.93 -32.51
N PHE A 543 -21.01 -0.89 -32.88
CA PHE A 543 -20.46 0.40 -33.28
C PHE A 543 -19.53 0.99 -32.21
N PHE A 544 -19.99 1.04 -30.95
CA PHE A 544 -19.23 1.66 -29.86
C PHE A 544 -17.92 0.92 -29.57
N GLU A 545 -17.94 -0.42 -29.55
CA GLU A 545 -16.73 -1.22 -29.32
C GLU A 545 -15.68 -0.96 -30.40
N THR A 546 -16.11 -0.89 -31.66
CA THR A 546 -15.23 -0.56 -32.80
C THR A 546 -14.66 0.84 -32.70
N TRP A 547 -15.51 1.83 -32.39
CA TRP A 547 -15.10 3.22 -32.22
C TRP A 547 -14.11 3.35 -31.05
N MET A 548 -14.37 2.73 -29.91
CA MET A 548 -13.50 2.80 -28.74
C MET A 548 -12.12 2.20 -29.02
N GLN A 549 -12.07 1.02 -29.65
CA GLN A 549 -10.80 0.37 -30.00
C GLN A 549 -9.95 1.24 -30.94
N THR A 550 -10.58 1.92 -31.90
CA THR A 550 -9.87 2.66 -32.96
C THR A 550 -9.65 4.14 -32.66
N CYS A 551 -10.50 4.77 -31.84
CA CYS A 551 -10.57 6.22 -31.69
C CYS A 551 -10.34 6.72 -30.26
N MET A 552 -10.62 5.93 -29.22
CA MET A 552 -10.59 6.43 -27.84
C MET A 552 -9.14 6.54 -27.30
N PRO A 553 -8.70 7.73 -26.84
CA PRO A 553 -7.39 7.89 -26.21
C PRO A 553 -7.37 7.20 -24.84
N GLU A 554 -6.37 6.34 -24.63
CA GLU A 554 -6.12 5.64 -23.37
C GLU A 554 -4.63 5.78 -23.00
N GLU A 555 -4.33 5.71 -21.70
CA GLU A 555 -2.95 5.77 -21.21
C GLU A 555 -2.14 4.61 -21.80
N GLY A 556 -1.00 4.92 -22.44
CA GLY A 556 -0.17 3.94 -23.13
C GLY A 556 -0.65 3.49 -24.53
N LYS A 557 -1.83 3.94 -25.00
CA LYS A 557 -2.35 3.64 -26.34
C LYS A 557 -1.97 4.75 -27.33
N ILE A 558 -1.28 4.37 -28.41
CA ILE A 558 -0.97 5.27 -29.53
C ILE A 558 -2.04 5.08 -30.61
N LEU A 559 -2.82 6.12 -30.85
CA LEU A 559 -3.82 6.15 -31.91
C LEU A 559 -3.20 6.65 -33.22
N ASN A 560 -3.60 6.04 -34.33
CA ASN A 560 -3.22 6.51 -35.66
C ASN A 560 -4.34 7.43 -36.20
N PRO A 561 -4.11 8.76 -36.34
CA PRO A 561 -5.13 9.66 -36.88
C PRO A 561 -5.45 9.42 -38.36
N ASP A 562 -4.59 8.69 -39.08
CA ASP A 562 -4.81 8.25 -40.47
C ASP A 562 -5.50 6.88 -40.59
N HIS A 563 -5.95 6.29 -39.47
CA HIS A 563 -6.63 5.00 -39.49
C HIS A 563 -7.87 5.04 -40.42
N PRO A 564 -8.15 4.00 -41.23
CA PRO A 564 -9.27 4.00 -42.17
C PRO A 564 -10.65 4.29 -41.54
N CYS A 565 -10.83 4.04 -40.24
CA CYS A 565 -12.06 4.41 -39.52
C CYS A 565 -12.32 5.94 -39.50
N PHE A 566 -11.28 6.76 -39.73
CA PHE A 566 -11.33 8.22 -39.84
C PHE A 566 -11.44 8.72 -41.27
N ARG A 567 -11.59 7.83 -42.26
CA ARG A 567 -11.84 8.19 -43.67
C ARG A 567 -13.24 7.74 -44.13
N PRO A 568 -14.31 8.38 -43.63
CA PRO A 568 -15.65 8.15 -44.15
C PRO A 568 -15.78 8.68 -45.57
N ASP A 569 -16.90 8.32 -46.20
CA ASP A 569 -17.33 8.82 -47.51
C ASP A 569 -17.27 10.35 -47.58
N SER A 570 -16.51 10.89 -48.54
CA SER A 570 -16.32 12.34 -48.79
C SER A 570 -17.65 13.10 -48.84
N THR A 571 -18.68 12.49 -49.43
CA THR A 571 -20.00 13.13 -49.56
C THR A 571 -20.68 13.36 -48.20
N LYS A 572 -20.45 12.46 -47.24
CA LYS A 572 -20.97 12.58 -45.87
C LYS A 572 -20.20 13.62 -45.06
N VAL A 573 -18.89 13.72 -45.30
CA VAL A 573 -18.02 14.73 -44.67
C VAL A 573 -18.43 16.13 -45.14
N GLU A 574 -18.55 16.35 -46.45
CA GLU A 574 -18.99 17.63 -47.02
C GLU A 574 -20.38 18.03 -46.50
N SER A 575 -21.32 17.08 -46.44
CA SER A 575 -22.66 17.31 -45.87
C SER A 575 -22.60 17.70 -44.40
N LEU A 576 -21.74 17.06 -43.60
CA LEU A 576 -21.57 17.37 -42.19
C LEU A 576 -20.93 18.75 -41.99
N VAL A 577 -19.89 19.09 -42.75
CA VAL A 577 -19.24 20.41 -42.70
C VAL A 577 -20.22 21.52 -43.08
N ALA A 578 -21.05 21.32 -44.11
CA ALA A 578 -22.10 22.26 -44.49
C ALA A 578 -23.12 22.47 -43.34
N LEU A 579 -23.54 21.38 -42.69
CA LEU A 579 -24.48 21.42 -41.57
C LEU A 579 -23.91 22.11 -40.32
N LEU A 580 -22.62 21.89 -40.02
CA LEU A 580 -21.92 22.53 -38.91
C LEU A 580 -21.74 24.04 -39.12
N ASN A 581 -21.64 24.49 -40.37
CA ASN A 581 -21.63 25.92 -40.70
C ASN A 581 -23.05 26.55 -40.59
N ASN A 582 -24.10 25.77 -40.86
CA ASN A 582 -25.52 26.18 -40.87
C ASN A 582 -26.37 25.46 -39.80
N PHE A 583 -26.08 25.71 -38.52
CA PHE A 583 -26.68 24.98 -37.38
C PHE A 583 -28.21 24.95 -37.29
N SER A 584 -28.90 25.95 -37.85
CA SER A 584 -30.37 26.00 -37.90
C SER A 584 -30.99 24.83 -38.67
N GLU A 585 -30.23 24.19 -39.56
CA GLU A 585 -30.68 23.05 -40.37
C GLU A 585 -30.42 21.69 -39.70
N MET A 586 -29.60 21.63 -38.64
CA MET A 586 -29.25 20.37 -37.95
C MET A 586 -30.43 19.85 -37.12
N LYS A 587 -31.33 19.07 -37.71
CA LYS A 587 -32.47 18.47 -37.00
C LYS A 587 -32.10 17.12 -36.39
N LEU A 588 -32.44 16.93 -35.12
CA LEU A 588 -32.17 15.68 -34.39
C LEU A 588 -32.75 14.42 -35.08
N VAL A 589 -33.83 14.62 -35.82
CA VAL A 589 -34.70 13.58 -36.38
C VAL A 589 -34.16 12.95 -37.66
N GLN A 590 -33.31 13.67 -38.41
CA GLN A 590 -32.87 13.26 -39.75
C GLN A 590 -31.44 12.68 -39.78
N MET A 591 -30.76 12.69 -38.63
CA MET A 591 -29.32 12.39 -38.56
C MET A 591 -29.07 10.98 -38.03
N LYS A 592 -28.16 10.26 -38.69
CA LYS A 592 -27.59 9.01 -38.18
C LYS A 592 -26.37 9.33 -37.34
N TRP A 593 -26.54 9.34 -36.02
CA TRP A 593 -25.53 9.83 -35.09
C TRP A 593 -24.24 9.00 -35.04
N ASN A 594 -24.34 7.69 -35.23
CA ASN A 594 -23.18 6.81 -35.38
C ASN A 594 -22.33 7.18 -36.61
N GLU A 595 -22.96 7.44 -37.76
CA GLU A 595 -22.24 7.88 -38.97
C GLU A 595 -21.63 9.28 -38.79
N ALA A 596 -22.32 10.18 -38.10
CA ALA A 596 -21.81 11.50 -37.76
C ALA A 596 -20.59 11.43 -36.82
N CYS A 597 -20.60 10.54 -35.81
CA CYS A 597 -19.47 10.32 -34.91
C CYS A 597 -18.22 9.77 -35.62
N LEU A 598 -18.39 8.98 -36.69
CA LEU A 598 -17.28 8.56 -37.53
C LEU A 598 -16.79 9.70 -38.46
N SER A 599 -17.72 10.51 -38.95
CA SER A 599 -17.44 11.57 -39.92
C SER A 599 -16.87 12.85 -39.33
N ILE A 600 -17.08 13.09 -38.04
CA ILE A 600 -16.63 14.31 -37.38
C ILE A 600 -15.11 14.48 -37.42
N SER A 601 -14.33 13.40 -37.38
CA SER A 601 -12.87 13.44 -37.43
C SER A 601 -12.35 14.05 -38.73
N ALA A 602 -12.89 13.61 -39.88
CA ALA A 602 -12.56 14.16 -41.18
C ALA A 602 -13.08 15.60 -41.35
N ALA A 603 -14.28 15.88 -40.85
CA ALA A 603 -14.84 17.23 -40.86
C ALA A 603 -13.97 18.22 -40.06
N ILE A 604 -13.49 17.81 -38.87
CA ILE A 604 -12.58 18.61 -38.05
C ILE A 604 -11.25 18.86 -38.77
N LEU A 605 -10.70 17.85 -39.45
CA LEU A 605 -9.49 18.03 -40.26
C LEU A 605 -9.70 19.07 -41.38
N GLU A 606 -10.81 19.03 -42.11
CA GLU A 606 -11.12 20.03 -43.14
C GLU A 606 -11.28 21.44 -42.56
N ILE A 607 -12.00 21.56 -41.42
CA ILE A 607 -12.19 22.84 -40.72
C ILE A 607 -10.85 23.38 -40.22
N LEU A 608 -9.98 22.53 -39.67
CA LEU A 608 -8.65 22.90 -39.19
C LEU A 608 -7.77 23.36 -40.34
N ASN A 609 -7.74 22.63 -41.45
CA ASN A 609 -7.01 23.02 -42.66
C ASN A 609 -7.52 24.36 -43.22
N ALA A 610 -8.83 24.58 -43.25
CA ALA A 610 -9.40 25.86 -43.69
C ALA A 610 -8.99 27.01 -42.75
N TRP A 611 -8.90 26.77 -41.44
CA TRP A 611 -8.42 27.76 -40.48
C TRP A 611 -6.91 28.00 -40.60
N GLU A 612 -6.12 26.95 -40.84
CA GLU A 612 -4.67 27.01 -41.06
C GLU A 612 -4.32 27.88 -42.26
N ASN A 613 -5.06 27.70 -43.36
CA ASN A 613 -4.90 28.47 -44.60
C ASN A 613 -5.59 29.84 -44.59
N GLY A 614 -6.19 30.26 -43.46
CA GLY A 614 -6.82 31.58 -43.32
C GLY A 614 -8.17 31.75 -44.02
N VAL A 615 -8.81 30.66 -44.47
CA VAL A 615 -10.15 30.67 -45.06
C VAL A 615 -11.23 30.93 -44.00
N LEU A 616 -11.03 30.38 -42.79
CA LEU A 616 -11.93 30.59 -41.65
C LEU A 616 -11.29 31.51 -40.60
N ALA A 617 -12.09 32.42 -40.06
CA ALA A 617 -11.72 33.25 -38.91
C ALA A 617 -12.00 32.52 -37.59
N PHE A 618 -11.35 32.94 -36.50
CA PHE A 618 -11.54 32.34 -35.18
C PHE A 618 -13.01 32.38 -34.71
N GLU A 619 -13.75 33.45 -35.01
CA GLU A 619 -15.18 33.55 -34.69
C GLU A 619 -16.02 32.45 -35.36
N SER A 620 -15.67 32.10 -36.60
CA SER A 620 -16.30 30.99 -37.33
C SER A 620 -16.01 29.66 -36.64
N ILE A 621 -14.77 29.46 -36.17
CA ILE A 621 -14.37 28.26 -35.43
C ILE A 621 -15.15 28.15 -34.11
N GLN A 622 -15.23 29.23 -33.34
CA GLN A 622 -16.00 29.26 -32.10
C GLN A 622 -17.47 28.87 -32.35
N LYS A 623 -18.09 29.43 -33.38
CA LYS A 623 -19.47 29.08 -33.79
C LYS A 623 -19.60 27.61 -34.16
N ILE A 624 -18.68 27.07 -34.98
CA ILE A 624 -18.68 25.66 -35.38
C ILE A 624 -18.51 24.74 -34.16
N THR A 625 -17.59 25.04 -33.25
CA THR A 625 -17.37 24.24 -32.04
C THR A 625 -18.56 24.31 -31.08
N ASP A 626 -19.24 25.46 -30.98
CA ASP A 626 -20.50 25.58 -30.24
C ASP A 626 -21.61 24.73 -30.87
N ASN A 627 -21.66 24.65 -32.20
CA ASN A 627 -22.62 23.79 -32.91
C ASN A 627 -22.36 22.30 -32.65
N ILE A 628 -21.09 21.87 -32.60
CA ILE A 628 -20.71 20.47 -32.35
C ILE A 628 -21.19 20.01 -30.97
N LYS A 629 -20.93 20.81 -29.92
CA LYS A 629 -21.35 20.48 -28.54
C LYS A 629 -22.80 20.88 -28.22
N GLY A 630 -23.49 21.53 -29.16
CA GLY A 630 -24.80 22.16 -28.94
C GLY A 630 -26.01 21.22 -28.97
N LYS A 631 -25.94 20.04 -29.57
CA LYS A 631 -27.10 19.10 -29.61
C LYS A 631 -26.79 17.75 -28.99
N VAL A 632 -25.63 17.19 -29.34
CA VAL A 632 -25.21 15.84 -29.01
C VAL A 632 -23.74 15.90 -28.57
N CYS A 633 -23.48 15.64 -27.30
CA CYS A 633 -22.17 15.81 -26.68
C CYS A 633 -21.15 14.78 -27.16
N SER A 634 -21.60 13.60 -27.59
CA SER A 634 -20.76 12.54 -28.18
C SER A 634 -20.00 13.00 -29.42
N LEU A 635 -20.51 13.96 -30.20
CA LEU A 635 -19.75 14.55 -31.32
C LEU A 635 -18.53 15.33 -30.83
N ALA A 636 -18.65 16.08 -29.74
CA ALA A 636 -17.52 16.80 -29.15
C ALA A 636 -16.47 15.81 -28.60
N VAL A 637 -16.91 14.72 -27.96
CA VAL A 637 -16.03 13.65 -27.50
C VAL A 637 -15.27 13.03 -28.68
N CYS A 638 -15.95 12.70 -29.78
CA CYS A 638 -15.32 12.14 -30.98
C CYS A 638 -14.33 13.12 -31.64
N ALA A 639 -14.69 14.40 -31.74
CA ALA A 639 -13.82 15.44 -32.28
C ALA A 639 -12.54 15.59 -31.45
N VAL A 640 -12.66 15.66 -30.12
CA VAL A 640 -11.52 15.81 -29.21
C VAL A 640 -10.65 14.55 -29.20
N ALA A 641 -11.25 13.36 -29.24
CA ALA A 641 -10.52 12.10 -29.34
C ALA A 641 -9.57 12.08 -30.55
N TRP A 642 -10.05 12.52 -31.72
CA TRP A 642 -9.21 12.66 -32.91
C TRP A 642 -8.18 13.79 -32.78
N LEU A 643 -8.57 14.97 -32.27
CA LEU A 643 -7.64 16.10 -32.08
C LEU A 643 -6.49 15.74 -31.14
N VAL A 644 -6.74 14.97 -30.08
CA VAL A 644 -5.72 14.45 -29.17
C VAL A 644 -4.73 13.54 -29.91
N ALA A 645 -5.23 12.64 -30.77
CA ALA A 645 -4.37 11.80 -31.61
C ALA A 645 -3.56 12.62 -32.62
N HIS A 646 -4.18 13.63 -33.23
CA HIS A 646 -3.55 14.51 -34.20
C HIS A 646 -2.43 15.35 -33.58
N VAL A 647 -2.68 16.00 -32.43
CA VAL A 647 -1.68 16.82 -31.71
C VAL A 647 -0.43 16.02 -31.36
N ARG A 648 -0.57 14.73 -31.03
CA ARG A 648 0.56 13.83 -30.75
C ARG A 648 1.49 13.62 -31.96
N MET A 649 0.97 13.77 -33.18
CA MET A 649 1.72 13.62 -34.43
C MET A 649 2.36 14.92 -34.92
N LEU A 650 1.95 16.07 -34.38
CA LEU A 650 2.43 17.40 -34.79
C LEU A 650 3.70 17.84 -34.05
N GLY A 651 4.52 18.66 -34.72
CA GLY A 651 5.61 19.40 -34.09
C GLY A 651 5.08 20.49 -33.15
N LEU A 652 5.88 20.95 -32.17
CA LEU A 652 5.41 21.90 -31.14
C LEU A 652 4.81 23.19 -31.73
N ASP A 653 5.40 23.73 -32.79
CA ASP A 653 4.96 24.98 -33.43
C ASP A 653 3.64 24.83 -34.20
N GLU A 654 3.26 23.61 -34.58
CA GLU A 654 2.05 23.31 -35.35
C GLU A 654 0.84 23.03 -34.45
N ARG A 655 1.03 22.85 -33.14
CA ARG A 655 -0.03 22.41 -32.22
C ARG A 655 -1.04 23.49 -31.82
N GLU A 656 -0.71 24.77 -31.99
CA GLU A 656 -1.47 25.86 -31.36
C GLU A 656 -2.94 25.89 -31.78
N LYS A 657 -3.24 25.78 -33.09
CA LYS A 657 -4.62 25.81 -33.59
C LYS A 657 -5.42 24.58 -33.14
N SER A 658 -4.82 23.39 -33.16
CA SER A 658 -5.47 22.17 -32.66
C SER A 658 -5.76 22.26 -31.16
N LEU A 659 -4.82 22.75 -30.36
CA LEU A 659 -5.01 22.96 -28.91
C LEU A 659 -6.07 24.02 -28.63
N GLN A 660 -6.11 25.10 -29.42
CA GLN A 660 -7.14 26.12 -29.31
C GLN A 660 -8.53 25.57 -29.68
N MET A 661 -8.64 24.69 -30.67
CA MET A 661 -9.89 24.01 -31.01
C MET A 661 -10.35 23.06 -29.89
N ILE A 662 -9.42 22.30 -29.27
CA ILE A 662 -9.71 21.50 -28.07
C ILE A 662 -10.27 22.38 -26.96
N ARG A 663 -9.64 23.54 -26.68
CA ARG A 663 -10.13 24.51 -25.68
C ARG A 663 -11.56 25.00 -25.98
N GLN A 664 -11.89 25.24 -27.25
CA GLN A 664 -13.25 25.68 -27.63
C GLN A 664 -14.29 24.56 -27.46
N LEU A 665 -13.96 23.31 -27.79
CA LEU A 665 -14.84 22.16 -27.60
C LEU A 665 -15.03 21.82 -26.12
N ALA A 666 -13.99 21.99 -25.31
CA ALA A 666 -13.98 21.83 -23.86
C ALA A 666 -14.71 22.95 -23.09
N GLY A 667 -14.77 24.15 -23.66
CA GLY A 667 -15.34 25.32 -23.00
C GLY A 667 -16.87 25.26 -22.87
N PRO A 668 -17.48 26.10 -22.01
CA PRO A 668 -18.94 26.20 -21.91
C PRO A 668 -19.57 26.70 -23.22
N LEU A 669 -20.85 26.39 -23.42
CA LEU A 669 -21.64 27.03 -24.49
C LEU A 669 -21.92 28.48 -24.17
N ASN A 670 -21.90 29.33 -25.18
CA ASN A 670 -22.23 30.76 -25.05
C ASN A 670 -23.75 31.05 -25.04
N SER A 671 -24.59 30.04 -25.26
CA SER A 671 -26.06 30.16 -25.35
C SER A 671 -26.79 29.13 -24.48
N GLU A 672 -27.91 29.51 -23.87
CA GLU A 672 -28.77 28.58 -23.14
C GLU A 672 -29.35 27.49 -24.05
N ASN A 673 -29.32 26.25 -23.57
CA ASN A 673 -29.80 25.09 -24.29
C ASN A 673 -31.00 24.46 -23.57
N THR A 674 -32.10 24.28 -24.29
CA THR A 674 -33.37 23.78 -23.75
C THR A 674 -33.57 22.28 -23.96
N LEU A 675 -32.59 21.58 -24.55
CA LEU A 675 -32.66 20.12 -24.73
C LEU A 675 -32.67 19.40 -23.37
N GLN A 676 -33.44 18.31 -23.29
CA GLN A 676 -33.53 17.49 -22.07
C GLN A 676 -32.13 17.01 -21.63
N PHE A 677 -31.89 17.09 -20.33
CA PHE A 677 -30.67 16.66 -19.64
C PHE A 677 -29.37 17.25 -20.23
N TYR A 678 -29.43 18.42 -20.88
CA TYR A 678 -28.26 18.99 -21.54
C TYR A 678 -27.14 19.30 -20.54
N ASN A 679 -27.47 19.93 -19.42
CA ASN A 679 -26.49 20.30 -18.40
C ASN A 679 -25.79 19.07 -17.80
N GLU A 680 -26.55 18.01 -17.49
CA GLU A 680 -26.03 16.75 -16.96
C GLU A 680 -25.12 16.05 -17.97
N ARG A 681 -25.48 16.05 -19.26
CA ARG A 681 -24.62 15.53 -20.34
C ARG A 681 -23.32 16.31 -20.47
N VAL A 682 -23.37 17.64 -20.36
CA VAL A 682 -22.17 18.51 -20.43
C VAL A 682 -21.22 18.25 -19.27
N VAL A 683 -21.72 17.97 -18.06
CA VAL A 683 -20.88 17.61 -16.92
C VAL A 683 -20.08 16.33 -17.20
N ILE A 684 -20.75 15.29 -17.69
CA ILE A 684 -20.10 14.02 -18.02
C ILE A 684 -19.15 14.18 -19.21
N MET A 685 -19.57 14.90 -20.26
CA MET A 685 -18.70 15.24 -21.38
C MET A 685 -17.42 15.95 -20.90
N SER A 686 -17.54 16.96 -20.03
CA SER A 686 -16.39 17.72 -19.53
C SER A 686 -15.42 16.82 -18.76
N SER A 687 -15.95 15.95 -17.89
CA SER A 687 -15.16 14.93 -17.20
C SER A 687 -14.42 14.01 -18.18
N ILE A 688 -15.09 13.60 -19.26
CA ILE A 688 -14.49 12.74 -20.29
C ILE A 688 -13.36 13.45 -21.03
N LEU A 689 -13.60 14.70 -21.45
CA LEU A 689 -12.64 15.51 -22.19
C LEU A 689 -11.41 15.83 -21.34
N GLU A 690 -11.59 16.10 -20.06
CA GLU A 690 -10.49 16.35 -19.12
C GLU A 690 -9.53 15.16 -19.04
N HIS A 691 -10.06 13.94 -18.91
CA HIS A 691 -9.27 12.71 -18.92
C HIS A 691 -8.59 12.46 -20.28
N MET A 692 -9.29 12.63 -21.40
CA MET A 692 -8.69 12.45 -22.75
C MET A 692 -7.54 13.42 -23.00
N CYS A 693 -7.64 14.65 -22.49
CA CYS A 693 -6.67 15.71 -22.76
C CYS A 693 -5.50 15.76 -21.76
N ALA A 694 -5.57 15.03 -20.64
CA ALA A 694 -4.63 15.12 -19.53
C ALA A 694 -3.15 15.05 -20.00
N ASP A 695 -2.79 14.05 -20.79
CA ASP A 695 -1.42 13.86 -21.29
C ASP A 695 -0.96 14.99 -22.23
N VAL A 696 -1.83 15.41 -23.15
CA VAL A 696 -1.51 16.42 -24.17
C VAL A 696 -1.34 17.80 -23.54
N LEU A 697 -2.14 18.11 -22.52
CA LEU A 697 -2.08 19.37 -21.79
C LEU A 697 -0.90 19.41 -20.80
N GLN A 698 -0.55 18.28 -20.18
CA GLN A 698 0.66 18.16 -19.36
C GLN A 698 1.95 18.38 -20.16
N GLN A 699 2.03 17.87 -21.40
CA GLN A 699 3.20 18.04 -22.28
C GLN A 699 3.43 19.50 -22.73
N THR A 700 2.43 20.35 -22.63
CA THR A 700 2.47 21.75 -23.11
C THR A 700 2.58 22.78 -21.96
N ALA A 701 2.64 22.32 -20.70
CA ALA A 701 2.64 23.17 -19.50
C ALA A 701 1.45 24.16 -19.40
N THR A 702 0.40 23.97 -20.20
CA THR A 702 -0.82 24.77 -20.16
C THR A 702 -1.92 24.05 -19.38
N GLN A 703 -2.37 24.63 -18.27
CA GLN A 703 -3.56 24.14 -17.56
C GLN A 703 -4.82 24.74 -18.21
N ILE A 704 -5.71 23.88 -18.73
CA ILE A 704 -7.09 24.28 -19.02
C ILE A 704 -7.89 23.93 -17.77
N LYS A 705 -8.45 24.92 -17.08
CA LYS A 705 -9.40 24.68 -16.00
C LYS A 705 -10.79 24.55 -16.60
N PHE A 706 -11.37 23.35 -16.49
CA PHE A 706 -12.77 23.12 -16.82
C PHE A 706 -13.65 23.73 -15.70
N PRO A 707 -14.85 24.26 -16.02
CA PRO A 707 -15.71 24.86 -15.01
C PRO A 707 -16.21 23.79 -14.02
N ALA A 708 -15.59 23.72 -12.84
CA ALA A 708 -16.10 23.00 -11.68
C ALA A 708 -16.90 23.97 -10.80
N MET A 709 -18.16 23.64 -10.49
CA MET A 709 -18.87 24.35 -9.43
C MET A 709 -18.29 23.91 -8.08
N GLY A 710 -17.68 24.86 -7.36
CA GLY A 710 -17.58 24.79 -5.89
C GLY A 710 -16.40 24.04 -5.29
N MET A 711 -15.23 23.94 -5.93
CA MET A 711 -14.01 23.49 -5.27
C MET A 711 -12.88 24.51 -5.47
N ASP A 712 -12.73 25.41 -4.50
CA ASP A 712 -11.43 26.03 -4.26
C ASP A 712 -10.47 24.93 -3.80
N SER A 713 -9.60 24.50 -4.71
CA SER A 713 -8.46 23.65 -4.35
C SER A 713 -7.49 24.50 -3.53
N MET A 714 -7.39 24.21 -2.23
CA MET A 714 -6.22 24.63 -1.46
C MET A 714 -4.97 24.00 -2.08
N PRO A 715 -3.96 24.78 -2.48
CA PRO A 715 -2.75 24.23 -3.09
C PRO A 715 -1.84 23.63 -2.00
N TYR A 716 -1.92 22.31 -1.79
CA TYR A 716 -0.87 21.54 -1.12
C TYR A 716 0.06 20.90 -2.18
N TRP A 717 0.83 21.73 -2.88
CA TRP A 717 1.93 21.29 -3.75
C TRP A 717 3.21 22.08 -3.47
N ASN A 718 3.62 22.20 -2.20
CA ASN A 718 4.93 22.76 -1.84
C ASN A 718 5.54 22.06 -0.61
N LEU A 719 6.06 20.84 -0.78
CA LEU A 719 7.04 20.26 0.17
C LEU A 719 8.18 19.50 -0.55
N LEU A 720 8.64 20.02 -1.68
CA LEU A 720 10.00 19.77 -2.14
C LEU A 720 10.63 21.10 -2.54
N PRO A 721 11.72 21.56 -1.88
CA PRO A 721 12.42 22.74 -2.36
C PRO A 721 13.01 22.45 -3.75
N PRO A 722 12.94 23.40 -4.68
CA PRO A 722 13.50 23.22 -6.02
C PRO A 722 15.00 22.94 -5.91
N LYS A 723 15.46 21.85 -6.57
CA LYS A 723 16.88 21.55 -6.76
C LYS A 723 17.54 22.77 -7.42
N ARG A 724 18.36 23.50 -6.66
CA ARG A 724 19.25 24.50 -7.24
C ARG A 724 20.31 23.78 -8.07
N PRO A 725 20.62 24.24 -9.30
CA PRO A 725 21.72 23.68 -10.07
C PRO A 725 23.04 24.01 -9.37
N SER A 726 23.84 22.99 -9.09
CA SER A 726 25.22 23.15 -8.63
C SER A 726 26.04 23.80 -9.74
N ARG A 727 26.23 25.12 -9.64
CA ARG A 727 27.29 25.81 -10.38
C ARG A 727 28.63 25.40 -9.80
N ARG A 728 29.54 25.02 -10.70
CA ARG A 728 30.98 24.86 -10.49
C ARG A 728 31.57 26.09 -9.80
N CYS A 729 32.35 25.84 -8.74
CA CYS A 729 33.70 26.37 -8.51
C CYS A 729 34.35 25.55 -7.40
#